data_AF-A0A9R0QI06-F1
#
_entry.id   AF-A0A9R0QI06-F1
#
_cell.length_a   1.000
_cell.length_b   1.000
_cell.length_c   1.000
_cell.angle_alpha   90.00
_cell.angle_beta   90.00
_cell.angle_gamma   90.00
#
_symmetry.space_group_name_H-M   'P 1'
#
loop_
_entity.id
_entity.type
_entity.pdbx_description
1 polymer ?
#
loop_
_entity_poly.entity_id
_entity_poly.type
_entity_poly.pdbx_seq_one_letter_code
_entity_poly.pdbx_strand_id
1 'polypeptide(L)'
;MAMEEATATAFGFPAEVRPGATRVGWIGIGVMGGAMAARLLAAGFAVTAYARTPASVAAASDVVFTMVGNPGDVRSVVLDAASGALAGLRPGGVLVDCTSSSPSLAREVAAAARAAGCHAVDCPVSGGDVGARDGTLALLAGGDEAVVAWLAPLFAHLGRPTYMGPPGSGQSSKIANQIAVAGAVVGLGESLAFAGAAGLDERLFLGAVSKGAAGSRVMDIFGERALSRDFSSGGSVRYIIKDLGMALEVGDGQEEEVNVLPGSALYRQMFSAMAANGDGELCLQGLITVVERLNGIMRNSNLRAKEQFAKAAKFQGPLAQFQVSVSALLQSPYLFHSQKPSAATMAAPGSLGLLQAPSFSAAKCRPVAASRGAARAVFAVRASAASAATKDAVLMPFRENRALKIISGLQNFDRSNVASVVTAADKGGATHVDIACDQDLVKLALELTNLPICVSSVDPSAFQSAVKAGAQMIEIGNYDSFYDAGIEFSSEQILNLTRETRKILPDITLSVTVPHTLSLPDQMRLAELLEEEGADIIQTEGGKCSSPTKPGVLGLIEKAAPTLAAAYSISRAVSIPVMCASGLSSVTAPMAVTAGAAGVGVGSAINKLNDVVAMIAEVRSIAEALGTKASRNVSEDLRRVHN
;
A
#
# COMPACT_ATOMS: atom_id res chain seq x y z
N MET A 1 -41.75 47.15 0.18
CA MET A 1 -41.92 47.17 1.65
C MET A 1 -42.89 46.12 2.18
N ALA A 2 -44.12 45.94 1.66
CA ALA A 2 -45.04 44.91 2.20
C ALA A 2 -44.89 43.49 1.61
N MET A 3 -44.01 43.27 0.62
CA MET A 3 -43.72 41.94 0.05
C MET A 3 -42.38 41.33 0.52
N GLU A 4 -41.55 42.07 1.26
CA GLU A 4 -40.26 41.58 1.78
C GLU A 4 -40.36 40.94 3.18
N GLU A 5 -41.38 41.29 3.98
CA GLU A 5 -41.58 40.69 5.32
C GLU A 5 -42.32 39.33 5.29
N ALA A 6 -42.96 38.98 4.16
CA ALA A 6 -43.81 37.80 4.06
C ALA A 6 -43.05 36.48 3.75
N THR A 7 -41.78 36.54 3.37
CA THR A 7 -40.97 35.34 3.06
C THR A 7 -40.16 34.84 4.26
N ALA A 8 -39.84 35.70 5.23
CA ALA A 8 -39.10 35.32 6.43
C ALA A 8 -39.95 34.49 7.42
N THR A 9 -41.26 34.68 7.43
CA THR A 9 -42.19 34.06 8.40
C THR A 9 -42.69 32.67 8.00
N ALA A 10 -42.53 32.26 6.74
CA ALA A 10 -43.03 30.97 6.25
C ALA A 10 -42.09 29.77 6.53
N PHE A 11 -40.81 30.01 6.89
CA PHE A 11 -39.79 28.96 7.01
C PHE A 11 -39.20 28.78 8.40
N GLY A 12 -39.55 29.61 9.39
CA GLY A 12 -38.93 29.54 10.71
C GLY A 12 -37.44 29.90 10.71
N PHE A 13 -37.00 30.76 9.78
CA PHE A 13 -35.63 31.26 9.76
C PHE A 13 -35.30 32.00 11.07
N PRO A 14 -34.11 31.79 11.66
CA PRO A 14 -33.66 32.65 12.75
C PRO A 14 -33.54 34.10 12.25
N ALA A 15 -33.60 35.06 13.19
CA ALA A 15 -33.38 36.48 12.91
C ALA A 15 -32.12 36.71 12.06
N GLU A 16 -32.09 37.82 11.32
CA GLU A 16 -30.97 38.23 10.46
C GLU A 16 -29.59 37.90 11.07
N VAL A 17 -28.73 37.25 10.29
CA VAL A 17 -27.39 36.86 10.73
C VAL A 17 -26.52 38.09 10.92
N ARG A 18 -26.14 38.39 12.16
CA ARG A 18 -25.29 39.55 12.48
C ARG A 18 -24.45 39.37 13.74
N PRO A 19 -23.26 40.01 13.80
CA PRO A 19 -22.44 40.05 15.02
C PRO A 19 -23.23 40.54 16.24
N GLY A 20 -22.90 40.02 17.42
CA GLY A 20 -23.56 40.36 18.68
C GLY A 20 -24.99 39.83 18.88
N ALA A 21 -25.64 39.26 17.85
CA ALA A 21 -26.98 38.68 17.96
C ALA A 21 -26.98 37.17 17.66
N THR A 22 -26.32 36.73 16.58
CA THR A 22 -26.26 35.32 16.19
C THR A 22 -25.23 34.57 17.03
N ARG A 23 -25.65 33.48 17.69
CA ARG A 23 -24.75 32.60 18.45
C ARG A 23 -24.29 31.44 17.58
N VAL A 24 -22.99 31.24 17.54
CA VAL A 24 -22.32 30.23 16.71
C VAL A 24 -21.78 29.13 17.61
N GLY A 25 -22.14 27.89 17.33
CA GLY A 25 -21.52 26.71 17.89
C GLY A 25 -20.43 26.20 16.96
N TRP A 26 -19.32 25.70 17.51
CA TRP A 26 -18.24 25.12 16.72
C TRP A 26 -17.78 23.79 17.32
N ILE A 27 -17.82 22.73 16.54
CA ILE A 27 -17.38 21.39 16.94
C ILE A 27 -16.21 20.98 16.02
N GLY A 28 -15.05 20.76 16.62
CA GLY A 28 -13.81 20.42 15.90
C GLY A 28 -12.89 21.65 15.74
N ILE A 29 -11.99 21.83 16.72
CA ILE A 29 -11.03 22.95 16.80
C ILE A 29 -9.61 22.52 16.36
N GLY A 30 -9.51 21.67 15.35
CA GLY A 30 -8.22 21.31 14.73
C GLY A 30 -7.60 22.49 13.96
N VAL A 31 -6.54 22.23 13.18
CA VAL A 31 -5.80 23.26 12.42
C VAL A 31 -6.72 24.17 11.59
N MET A 32 -7.67 23.56 10.86
CA MET A 32 -8.64 24.30 10.06
C MET A 32 -9.74 24.92 10.92
N GLY A 33 -10.41 24.10 11.74
CA GLY A 33 -11.60 24.53 12.47
C GLY A 33 -11.32 25.61 13.51
N GLY A 34 -10.18 25.54 14.21
CA GLY A 34 -9.77 26.58 15.16
C GLY A 34 -9.53 27.93 14.47
N ALA A 35 -8.88 27.93 13.31
CA ALA A 35 -8.66 29.16 12.53
C ALA A 35 -9.99 29.76 12.05
N MET A 36 -10.90 28.95 11.52
CA MET A 36 -12.21 29.39 11.05
C MET A 36 -13.08 29.94 12.20
N ALA A 37 -13.14 29.24 13.34
CA ALA A 37 -13.86 29.70 14.52
C ALA A 37 -13.32 31.04 15.06
N ALA A 38 -12.00 31.18 15.11
CA ALA A 38 -11.34 32.41 15.55
C ALA A 38 -11.69 33.62 14.67
N ARG A 39 -11.90 33.40 13.36
CA ARG A 39 -12.34 34.47 12.45
C ARG A 39 -13.76 34.95 12.72
N LEU A 40 -14.69 34.02 12.99
CA LEU A 40 -16.05 34.40 13.38
C LEU A 40 -16.06 35.13 14.73
N LEU A 41 -15.24 34.68 15.67
CA LEU A 41 -15.06 35.37 16.95
C LEU A 41 -14.51 36.79 16.75
N ALA A 42 -13.48 36.96 15.92
CA ALA A 42 -12.88 38.26 15.61
C ALA A 42 -13.85 39.20 14.86
N ALA A 43 -14.80 38.66 14.11
CA ALA A 43 -15.87 39.40 13.45
C ALA A 43 -17.00 39.84 14.42
N GLY A 44 -16.92 39.47 15.70
CA GLY A 44 -17.89 39.88 16.73
C GLY A 44 -19.07 38.92 16.90
N PHE A 45 -19.00 37.70 16.35
CA PHE A 45 -19.98 36.65 16.67
C PHE A 45 -19.65 36.00 18.02
N ALA A 46 -20.69 35.63 18.76
CA ALA A 46 -20.52 34.85 19.98
C ALA A 46 -20.28 33.38 19.61
N VAL A 47 -19.08 32.84 19.89
CA VAL A 47 -18.69 31.48 19.53
C VAL A 47 -18.60 30.56 20.75
N THR A 48 -19.32 29.44 20.73
CA THR A 48 -19.22 28.34 21.71
C THR A 48 -18.48 27.17 21.06
N ALA A 49 -17.21 26.95 21.44
CA ALA A 49 -16.36 25.92 20.83
C ALA A 49 -16.02 24.73 21.76
N TYR A 50 -16.44 24.78 23.03
CA TYR A 50 -16.19 23.75 24.03
C TYR A 50 -17.40 23.57 24.95
N ALA A 51 -17.83 22.32 25.14
CA ALA A 51 -18.80 21.91 26.14
C ALA A 51 -18.67 20.40 26.43
N ARG A 52 -19.45 19.86 27.37
CA ARG A 52 -19.39 18.42 27.74
C ARG A 52 -19.79 17.50 26.57
N THR A 53 -20.72 17.95 25.72
CA THR A 53 -21.22 17.20 24.55
C THR A 53 -21.50 18.13 23.37
N PRO A 54 -21.46 17.63 22.11
CA PRO A 54 -21.93 18.37 20.94
C PRO A 54 -23.35 18.95 21.10
N ALA A 55 -24.28 18.21 21.69
CA ALA A 55 -25.64 18.68 22.01
C ALA A 55 -25.62 19.95 22.89
N SER A 56 -24.74 20.02 23.88
CA SER A 56 -24.64 21.20 24.75
C SER A 56 -24.08 22.43 24.05
N VAL A 57 -23.21 22.25 23.04
CA VAL A 57 -22.79 23.34 22.15
C VAL A 57 -23.98 23.83 21.32
N ALA A 58 -24.74 22.90 20.75
CA ALA A 58 -25.89 23.22 19.90
C ALA A 58 -27.03 23.92 20.65
N ALA A 59 -27.30 23.52 21.90
CA ALA A 59 -28.34 24.14 22.73
C ALA A 59 -28.08 25.63 22.99
N ALA A 60 -26.82 26.05 23.05
CA ALA A 60 -26.40 27.43 23.24
C ALA A 60 -26.32 28.24 21.93
N SER A 61 -26.58 27.62 20.78
CA SER A 61 -26.26 28.18 19.47
C SER A 61 -27.49 28.28 18.57
N ASP A 62 -27.41 29.17 17.58
CA ASP A 62 -28.41 29.33 16.52
C ASP A 62 -27.90 28.67 15.21
N VAL A 63 -26.58 28.75 14.97
CA VAL A 63 -25.88 28.05 13.87
C VAL A 63 -24.75 27.22 14.46
N VAL A 64 -24.60 25.96 14.07
CA VAL A 64 -23.56 25.05 14.57
C VAL A 64 -22.72 24.53 13.42
N PHE A 65 -21.41 24.79 13.48
CA PHE A 65 -20.44 24.29 12.52
C PHE A 65 -19.77 23.01 13.01
N THR A 66 -19.51 22.08 12.10
CA THR A 66 -18.67 20.89 12.34
C THR A 66 -17.45 20.88 11.40
N MET A 67 -16.28 20.53 11.94
CA MET A 67 -15.02 20.39 11.18
C MET A 67 -14.15 19.29 11.82
N VAL A 68 -14.46 18.03 11.51
CA VAL A 68 -13.87 16.83 12.16
C VAL A 68 -13.07 15.98 11.17
N GLY A 69 -12.59 14.80 11.59
CA GLY A 69 -11.59 14.03 10.83
C GLY A 69 -12.17 13.20 9.69
N ASN A 70 -13.26 12.48 9.94
CA ASN A 70 -13.82 11.50 9.01
C ASN A 70 -15.36 11.46 9.04
N PRO A 71 -16.02 10.81 8.05
CA PRO A 71 -17.48 10.68 8.01
C PRO A 71 -18.11 10.03 9.25
N GLY A 72 -17.43 9.05 9.86
CA GLY A 72 -17.89 8.42 11.09
C GLY A 72 -17.95 9.40 12.26
N ASP A 73 -16.94 10.28 12.37
CA ASP A 73 -16.94 11.36 13.35
C ASP A 73 -18.14 12.29 13.11
N VAL A 74 -18.40 12.71 11.87
CA VAL A 74 -19.54 13.58 11.52
C VAL A 74 -20.86 12.93 11.98
N ARG A 75 -21.07 11.66 11.64
CA ARG A 75 -22.26 10.92 12.08
C ARG A 75 -22.38 10.94 13.61
N SER A 76 -21.30 10.66 14.33
CA SER A 76 -21.31 10.63 15.80
C SER A 76 -21.59 12.00 16.42
N VAL A 77 -20.94 13.06 15.95
CA VAL A 77 -21.06 14.39 16.56
C VAL A 77 -22.34 15.11 16.17
N VAL A 78 -22.98 14.72 15.05
CA VAL A 78 -24.22 15.33 14.57
C VAL A 78 -25.45 14.50 14.96
N LEU A 79 -25.45 13.20 14.66
CA LEU A 79 -26.65 12.34 14.67
C LEU A 79 -26.80 11.44 15.90
N ASP A 80 -25.81 11.39 16.80
CA ASP A 80 -25.97 10.64 18.04
C ASP A 80 -27.18 11.14 18.84
N ALA A 81 -28.08 10.23 19.20
CA ALA A 81 -29.40 10.58 19.74
C ALA A 81 -29.32 11.24 21.14
N ALA A 82 -28.28 10.95 21.92
CA ALA A 82 -28.15 11.44 23.29
C ALA A 82 -27.22 12.65 23.40
N SER A 83 -26.19 12.72 22.56
CA SER A 83 -25.07 13.66 22.70
C SER A 83 -24.74 14.43 21.43
N GLY A 84 -25.33 14.07 20.28
CA GLY A 84 -25.09 14.71 18.99
C GLY A 84 -25.65 16.14 18.92
N ALA A 85 -25.06 16.96 18.05
CA ALA A 85 -25.42 18.36 17.88
C ALA A 85 -26.90 18.53 17.53
N LEU A 86 -27.45 17.67 16.67
CA LEU A 86 -28.85 17.76 16.28
C LEU A 86 -29.81 17.56 17.45
N ALA A 87 -29.47 16.69 18.41
CA ALA A 87 -30.29 16.44 19.60
C ALA A 87 -30.40 17.65 20.54
N GLY A 88 -29.41 18.56 20.51
CA GLY A 88 -29.41 19.80 21.30
C GLY A 88 -29.86 21.04 20.53
N LEU A 89 -29.97 20.96 19.19
CA LEU A 89 -30.28 22.11 18.37
C LEU A 89 -31.77 22.47 18.49
N ARG A 90 -32.06 23.77 18.67
CA ARG A 90 -33.44 24.26 18.79
C ARG A 90 -34.10 24.30 17.41
N PRO A 91 -35.42 24.08 17.31
CA PRO A 91 -36.16 24.25 16.05
C PRO A 91 -35.85 25.59 15.37
N GLY A 92 -35.67 25.57 14.06
CA GLY A 92 -35.17 26.69 13.25
C GLY A 92 -33.65 26.82 13.20
N GLY A 93 -32.90 26.10 14.04
CA GLY A 93 -31.44 26.12 14.05
C GLY A 93 -30.81 25.51 12.80
N VAL A 94 -29.55 25.90 12.51
CA VAL A 94 -28.85 25.49 11.29
C VAL A 94 -27.56 24.72 11.61
N LEU A 95 -27.39 23.52 11.06
CA LEU A 95 -26.14 22.77 11.05
C LEU A 95 -25.35 23.08 9.77
N VAL A 96 -24.05 23.31 9.91
CA VAL A 96 -23.14 23.53 8.77
C VAL A 96 -21.96 22.58 8.89
N ASP A 97 -21.90 21.53 8.06
CA ASP A 97 -20.77 20.61 8.08
C ASP A 97 -19.69 21.03 7.08
N CYS A 98 -18.57 21.52 7.60
CA CYS A 98 -17.40 21.89 6.79
C CYS A 98 -16.41 20.73 6.60
N THR A 99 -16.69 19.56 7.18
CA THR A 99 -15.87 18.36 7.02
C THR A 99 -15.95 17.86 5.58
N SER A 100 -14.83 17.36 5.03
CA SER A 100 -14.89 16.56 3.80
C SER A 100 -15.43 15.16 4.15
N SER A 101 -16.64 14.86 3.68
CA SER A 101 -17.45 13.70 4.07
C SER A 101 -18.17 13.10 2.85
N SER A 102 -19.01 12.08 3.05
CA SER A 102 -19.75 11.44 1.94
C SER A 102 -21.03 12.22 1.58
N PRO A 103 -21.42 12.28 0.28
CA PRO A 103 -22.68 12.89 -0.14
C PRO A 103 -23.90 12.20 0.48
N SER A 104 -23.85 10.88 0.66
CA SER A 104 -24.93 10.11 1.28
C SER A 104 -25.17 10.51 2.74
N LEU A 105 -24.10 10.71 3.52
CA LEU A 105 -24.21 11.16 4.91
C LEU A 105 -24.74 12.60 4.99
N ALA A 106 -24.33 13.48 4.07
CA ALA A 106 -24.87 14.84 4.00
C ALA A 106 -26.39 14.84 3.74
N ARG A 107 -26.88 13.97 2.84
CA ARG A 107 -28.32 13.77 2.60
C ARG A 107 -29.04 13.25 3.83
N GLU A 108 -28.46 12.29 4.54
CA GLU A 108 -28.99 11.76 5.80
C GLU A 108 -29.09 12.84 6.89
N VAL A 109 -28.03 13.62 7.08
CA VAL A 109 -28.01 14.74 8.05
C VAL A 109 -29.08 15.77 7.72
N ALA A 110 -29.24 16.12 6.43
CA ALA A 110 -30.28 17.05 6.01
C ALA A 110 -31.70 16.52 6.27
N ALA A 111 -31.94 15.23 6.02
CA ALA A 111 -33.22 14.59 6.30
C ALA A 111 -33.51 14.57 7.82
N ALA A 112 -32.53 14.19 8.63
CA ALA A 112 -32.66 14.18 10.09
C ALA A 112 -32.89 15.59 10.66
N ALA A 113 -32.14 16.59 10.17
CA ALA A 113 -32.33 17.97 10.57
C ALA A 113 -33.75 18.46 10.25
N ARG A 114 -34.24 18.18 9.05
CA ARG A 114 -35.61 18.55 8.64
C ARG A 114 -36.66 17.88 9.52
N ALA A 115 -36.49 16.60 9.87
CA ALA A 115 -37.39 15.90 10.78
C ALA A 115 -37.44 16.52 12.19
N ALA A 116 -36.34 17.12 12.64
CA ALA A 116 -36.25 17.86 13.90
C ALA A 116 -36.67 19.34 13.78
N GLY A 117 -37.21 19.78 12.64
CA GLY A 117 -37.56 21.18 12.40
C GLY A 117 -36.35 22.12 12.31
N CYS A 118 -35.18 21.60 11.93
CA CYS A 118 -33.92 22.32 11.75
C CYS A 118 -33.46 22.27 10.28
N HIS A 119 -32.39 23.00 9.96
CA HIS A 119 -31.76 23.01 8.65
C HIS A 119 -30.34 22.43 8.69
N ALA A 120 -29.87 21.91 7.56
CA ALA A 120 -28.48 21.49 7.41
C ALA A 120 -27.91 21.93 6.06
N VAL A 121 -26.63 22.29 6.06
CA VAL A 121 -25.83 22.65 4.88
C VAL A 121 -24.53 21.87 4.93
N ASP A 122 -24.24 21.07 3.91
CA ASP A 122 -22.91 20.50 3.71
C ASP A 122 -22.03 21.53 2.99
N CYS A 123 -21.00 22.03 3.66
CA CYS A 123 -20.16 23.13 3.20
C CYS A 123 -18.66 22.83 3.30
N PRO A 124 -18.16 21.74 2.69
CA PRO A 124 -16.73 21.47 2.67
C PRO A 124 -15.95 22.60 1.99
N VAL A 125 -14.68 22.75 2.40
CA VAL A 125 -13.85 23.89 2.01
C VAL A 125 -12.59 23.50 1.23
N SER A 126 -12.07 24.43 0.43
CA SER A 126 -10.79 24.31 -0.27
C SER A 126 -9.94 25.57 -0.08
N GLY A 127 -8.61 25.44 0.01
CA GLY A 127 -7.68 26.56 0.25
C GLY A 127 -6.65 26.33 1.36
N GLY A 128 -6.75 25.23 2.10
CA GLY A 128 -5.78 24.82 3.11
C GLY A 128 -5.77 25.71 4.37
N ASP A 129 -4.79 25.46 5.23
CA ASP A 129 -4.64 26.13 6.53
C ASP A 129 -4.37 27.63 6.39
N VAL A 130 -3.64 28.04 5.34
CA VAL A 130 -3.43 29.45 4.98
C VAL A 130 -4.77 30.12 4.66
N GLY A 131 -5.56 29.53 3.76
CA GLY A 131 -6.87 30.07 3.41
C GLY A 131 -7.83 30.16 4.61
N ALA A 132 -7.76 29.21 5.54
CA ALA A 132 -8.56 29.24 6.76
C ALA A 132 -8.17 30.39 7.70
N ARG A 133 -6.87 30.67 7.86
CA ARG A 133 -6.39 31.80 8.66
C ARG A 133 -6.73 33.14 8.01
N ASP A 134 -6.60 33.22 6.69
CA ASP A 134 -6.75 34.46 5.93
C ASP A 134 -8.21 34.75 5.56
N GLY A 135 -9.10 33.76 5.67
CA GLY A 135 -10.52 33.86 5.32
C GLY A 135 -10.74 33.95 3.82
N THR A 136 -9.96 33.19 3.06
CA THR A 136 -9.99 33.16 1.61
C THR A 136 -10.33 31.77 1.08
N LEU A 137 -11.02 30.96 1.87
CA LEU A 137 -11.42 29.61 1.47
C LEU A 137 -12.42 29.68 0.31
N ALA A 138 -12.43 28.65 -0.52
CA ALA A 138 -13.59 28.33 -1.35
C ALA A 138 -14.54 27.48 -0.50
N LEU A 139 -15.77 27.95 -0.30
CA LEU A 139 -16.81 27.26 0.45
C LEU A 139 -17.81 26.66 -0.53
N LEU A 140 -17.95 25.34 -0.54
CA LEU A 140 -18.76 24.60 -1.52
C LEU A 140 -20.06 24.16 -0.83
N ALA A 141 -21.11 25.00 -0.88
CA ALA A 141 -22.31 24.83 -0.06
C ALA A 141 -23.42 24.05 -0.79
N GLY A 142 -23.76 22.86 -0.30
CA GLY A 142 -24.94 22.09 -0.67
C GLY A 142 -26.03 22.20 0.40
N GLY A 143 -27.30 22.30 -0.02
CA GLY A 143 -28.43 22.44 0.88
C GLY A 143 -29.62 23.19 0.25
N ASP A 144 -30.47 23.74 1.11
CA ASP A 144 -31.51 24.68 0.70
C ASP A 144 -30.86 26.02 0.31
N GLU A 145 -31.13 26.50 -0.91
CA GLU A 145 -30.54 27.73 -1.45
C GLU A 145 -30.83 28.95 -0.57
N ALA A 146 -32.03 29.05 0.00
CA ALA A 146 -32.40 30.16 0.86
C ALA A 146 -31.61 30.14 2.19
N VAL A 147 -31.36 28.94 2.74
CA VAL A 147 -30.50 28.78 3.94
C VAL A 147 -29.05 29.13 3.64
N VAL A 148 -28.52 28.70 2.49
CA VAL A 148 -27.15 29.05 2.07
C VAL A 148 -27.01 30.56 1.88
N ALA A 149 -28.00 31.21 1.26
CA ALA A 149 -28.02 32.67 1.11
C ALA A 149 -28.11 33.39 2.47
N TRP A 150 -28.93 32.89 3.39
CA TRP A 150 -29.07 33.42 4.74
C TRP A 150 -27.77 33.34 5.56
N LEU A 151 -26.95 32.31 5.35
CA LEU A 151 -25.63 32.14 5.98
C LEU A 151 -24.54 33.08 5.41
N ALA A 152 -24.80 33.83 4.35
CA ALA A 152 -23.79 34.66 3.67
C ALA A 152 -23.00 35.60 4.61
N PRO A 153 -23.59 36.26 5.62
CA PRO A 153 -22.83 37.12 6.53
C PRO A 153 -21.77 36.36 7.36
N LEU A 154 -22.03 35.09 7.74
CA LEU A 154 -21.03 34.25 8.39
C LEU A 154 -19.97 33.77 7.39
N PHE A 155 -20.40 33.31 6.21
CA PHE A 155 -19.49 32.80 5.18
C PHE A 155 -18.52 33.85 4.65
N ALA A 156 -18.94 35.12 4.56
CA ALA A 156 -18.11 36.24 4.12
C ALA A 156 -16.83 36.42 4.96
N HIS A 157 -16.83 35.97 6.22
CA HIS A 157 -15.65 35.99 7.07
C HIS A 157 -14.73 34.79 6.87
N LEU A 158 -15.22 33.69 6.31
CA LEU A 158 -14.50 32.43 6.12
C LEU A 158 -13.91 32.32 4.70
N GLY A 159 -14.56 32.93 3.71
CA GLY A 159 -14.13 32.90 2.32
C GLY A 159 -15.26 33.18 1.34
N ARG A 160 -15.17 32.60 0.14
CA ARG A 160 -16.15 32.75 -0.93
C ARG A 160 -17.15 31.58 -0.95
N PRO A 161 -18.40 31.78 -0.51
CA PRO A 161 -19.45 30.78 -0.67
C PRO A 161 -19.89 30.65 -2.12
N THR A 162 -20.10 29.41 -2.56
CA THR A 162 -20.72 29.06 -3.84
C THR A 162 -21.79 28.01 -3.58
N TYR A 163 -23.02 28.28 -4.02
CA TYR A 163 -24.11 27.30 -3.96
C TYR A 163 -23.89 26.21 -5.00
N MET A 164 -23.90 24.95 -4.55
CA MET A 164 -23.63 23.77 -5.37
C MET A 164 -24.88 22.96 -5.70
N GLY A 165 -26.02 23.31 -5.11
CA GLY A 165 -27.28 22.59 -5.30
C GLY A 165 -27.81 21.94 -4.01
N PRO A 166 -28.66 20.91 -4.12
CA PRO A 166 -29.33 20.29 -2.97
C PRO A 166 -28.36 19.58 -2.01
N PRO A 167 -28.84 19.07 -0.85
CA PRO A 167 -27.99 18.36 0.10
C PRO A 167 -27.12 17.26 -0.54
N GLY A 168 -25.84 17.26 -0.18
CA GLY A 168 -24.80 16.36 -0.72
C GLY A 168 -24.01 16.95 -1.88
N SER A 169 -24.51 17.98 -2.57
CA SER A 169 -23.80 18.60 -3.70
C SER A 169 -22.49 19.28 -3.29
N GLY A 170 -22.40 19.80 -2.06
CA GLY A 170 -21.15 20.37 -1.53
C GLY A 170 -20.07 19.30 -1.40
N GLN A 171 -20.42 18.16 -0.80
CA GLN A 171 -19.52 17.00 -0.69
C GLN A 171 -19.11 16.43 -2.05
N SER A 172 -20.05 16.26 -2.98
CA SER A 172 -19.73 15.81 -4.35
C SER A 172 -18.77 16.77 -5.05
N SER A 173 -19.00 18.08 -4.91
CA SER A 173 -18.10 19.11 -5.46
C SER A 173 -16.71 19.04 -4.84
N LYS A 174 -16.62 18.77 -3.54
CA LYS A 174 -15.33 18.60 -2.85
C LYS A 174 -14.58 17.37 -3.37
N ILE A 175 -15.26 16.24 -3.54
CA ILE A 175 -14.67 15.02 -4.10
C ILE A 175 -14.12 15.30 -5.50
N ALA A 176 -14.92 15.91 -6.38
CA ALA A 176 -14.48 16.31 -7.73
C ALA A 176 -13.25 17.24 -7.69
N ASN A 177 -13.23 18.22 -6.79
CA ASN A 177 -12.06 19.08 -6.57
C ASN A 177 -10.82 18.27 -6.16
N GLN A 178 -10.96 17.29 -5.26
CA GLN A 178 -9.83 16.49 -4.78
C GLN A 178 -9.27 15.56 -5.85
N ILE A 179 -10.11 15.07 -6.78
CA ILE A 179 -9.66 14.36 -7.99
C ILE A 179 -8.76 15.26 -8.83
N ALA A 180 -9.18 16.49 -9.10
CA ALA A 180 -8.40 17.46 -9.88
C ALA A 180 -7.07 17.83 -9.18
N VAL A 181 -7.11 18.07 -7.86
CA VAL A 181 -5.90 18.33 -7.06
C VAL A 181 -4.94 17.15 -7.12
N ALA A 182 -5.44 15.92 -6.95
CA ALA A 182 -4.62 14.71 -7.00
C ALA A 182 -3.88 14.58 -8.34
N GLY A 183 -4.59 14.73 -9.46
CA GLY A 183 -3.99 14.66 -10.79
C GLY A 183 -2.93 15.74 -11.02
N ALA A 184 -3.18 16.97 -10.58
CA ALA A 184 -2.20 18.05 -10.68
C ALA A 184 -0.94 17.81 -9.85
N VAL A 185 -1.08 17.22 -8.64
CA VAL A 185 0.07 16.89 -7.77
C VAL A 185 0.89 15.75 -8.39
N VAL A 186 0.24 14.73 -8.95
CA VAL A 186 0.90 13.64 -9.69
C VAL A 186 1.68 14.18 -10.88
N GLY A 187 1.04 15.00 -11.72
CA GLY A 187 1.69 15.62 -12.87
C GLY A 187 2.86 16.54 -12.49
N LEU A 188 2.76 17.27 -11.37
CA LEU A 188 3.88 18.02 -10.83
C LEU A 188 5.05 17.10 -10.44
N GLY A 189 4.78 16.02 -9.70
CA GLY A 189 5.81 15.06 -9.29
C GLY A 189 6.51 14.39 -10.48
N GLU A 190 5.74 13.93 -11.47
CA GLU A 190 6.26 13.30 -12.68
C GLU A 190 7.06 14.28 -13.54
N SER A 191 6.55 15.49 -13.76
CA SER A 191 7.25 16.49 -14.58
C SER A 191 8.58 16.93 -13.97
N LEU A 192 8.65 17.12 -12.65
CA LEU A 192 9.90 17.45 -11.96
C LEU A 192 10.89 16.27 -12.01
N ALA A 193 10.44 15.06 -11.70
CA ALA A 193 11.29 13.87 -11.77
C ALA A 193 11.87 13.65 -13.18
N PHE A 194 11.05 13.81 -14.21
CA PHE A 194 11.49 13.74 -15.61
C PHE A 194 12.47 14.86 -15.97
N ALA A 195 12.19 16.11 -15.57
CA ALA A 195 13.08 17.24 -15.82
C ALA A 195 14.48 16.97 -15.22
N GLY A 196 14.54 16.46 -13.99
CA GLY A 196 15.79 16.04 -13.36
C GLY A 196 16.49 14.91 -14.11
N ALA A 197 15.76 13.88 -14.55
CA ALA A 197 16.31 12.76 -15.32
C ALA A 197 16.85 13.19 -16.69
N ALA A 198 16.23 14.19 -17.31
CA ALA A 198 16.66 14.80 -18.57
C ALA A 198 17.85 15.77 -18.41
N GLY A 199 18.34 15.99 -17.18
CA GLY A 199 19.46 16.89 -16.90
C GLY A 199 19.09 18.38 -16.92
N LEU A 200 17.80 18.72 -16.80
CA LEU A 200 17.35 20.10 -16.69
C LEU A 200 17.56 20.64 -15.27
N ASP A 201 17.74 21.95 -15.16
CA ASP A 201 17.57 22.64 -13.88
C ASP A 201 16.07 22.71 -13.56
N GLU A 202 15.65 21.95 -12.55
CA GLU A 202 14.24 21.80 -12.18
C GLU A 202 13.61 23.12 -11.71
N ARG A 203 14.39 24.05 -11.14
CA ARG A 203 13.88 25.36 -10.68
C ARG A 203 13.67 26.29 -11.87
N LEU A 204 14.61 26.32 -12.81
CA LEU A 204 14.45 27.06 -14.06
C LEU A 204 13.27 26.50 -14.87
N PHE A 205 13.15 25.17 -14.95
CA PHE A 205 12.01 24.50 -15.58
C PHE A 205 10.69 24.90 -14.92
N LEU A 206 10.56 24.75 -13.60
CA LEU A 206 9.36 25.13 -12.86
C LEU A 206 9.00 26.61 -13.08
N GLY A 207 9.98 27.51 -13.03
CA GLY A 207 9.80 28.93 -13.31
C GLY A 207 9.31 29.23 -14.73
N ALA A 208 9.76 28.46 -15.72
CA ALA A 208 9.35 28.61 -17.11
C ALA A 208 7.92 28.11 -17.37
N VAL A 209 7.52 26.98 -16.78
CA VAL A 209 6.24 26.32 -17.11
C VAL A 209 5.06 26.74 -16.23
N SER A 210 5.31 27.20 -15.00
CA SER A 210 4.28 27.54 -14.01
C SER A 210 3.29 28.62 -14.45
N LYS A 211 3.67 29.47 -15.42
CA LYS A 211 2.80 30.52 -15.98
C LYS A 211 2.22 30.15 -17.35
N GLY A 212 2.60 29.01 -17.91
CA GLY A 212 2.12 28.51 -19.20
C GLY A 212 0.90 27.62 -19.06
N ALA A 213 0.59 26.83 -20.11
CA ALA A 213 -0.56 25.92 -20.11
C ALA A 213 -0.48 24.82 -19.02
N ALA A 214 0.73 24.48 -18.56
CA ALA A 214 0.94 23.55 -17.44
C ALA A 214 0.72 24.20 -16.07
N GLY A 215 0.64 25.53 -16.02
CA GLY A 215 0.50 26.31 -14.80
C GLY A 215 -0.75 25.94 -14.01
N SER A 216 -0.60 25.76 -12.70
CA SER A 216 -1.70 25.49 -11.79
C SER A 216 -1.42 26.02 -10.40
N ARG A 217 -2.49 26.23 -9.63
CA ARG A 217 -2.37 26.63 -8.22
C ARG A 217 -1.57 25.61 -7.39
N VAL A 218 -1.65 24.34 -7.76
CA VAL A 218 -0.86 23.24 -7.18
C VAL A 218 0.63 23.48 -7.43
N MET A 219 1.04 23.81 -8.67
CA MET A 219 2.43 24.14 -8.98
C MET A 219 2.93 25.35 -8.17
N ASP A 220 2.13 26.41 -8.07
CA ASP A 220 2.50 27.62 -7.34
C ASP A 220 2.74 27.35 -5.84
N ILE A 221 1.91 26.50 -5.23
CA ILE A 221 1.99 26.21 -3.79
C ILE A 221 3.06 25.16 -3.51
N PHE A 222 3.15 24.13 -4.35
CA PHE A 222 3.88 22.90 -4.03
C PHE A 222 5.18 22.71 -4.82
N GLY A 223 5.36 23.34 -5.99
CA GLY A 223 6.50 23.07 -6.85
C GLY A 223 7.84 23.37 -6.18
N GLU A 224 8.01 24.58 -5.67
CA GLU A 224 9.23 25.00 -4.98
C GLU A 224 9.46 24.19 -3.69
N ARG A 225 8.38 23.87 -2.97
CA ARG A 225 8.44 23.05 -1.75
C ARG A 225 8.86 21.61 -2.05
N ALA A 226 8.39 21.04 -3.16
CA ALA A 226 8.79 19.72 -3.62
C ALA A 226 10.30 19.67 -3.88
N LEU A 227 10.83 20.66 -4.62
CA LEU A 227 12.26 20.79 -4.93
C LEU A 227 13.11 21.03 -3.68
N SER A 228 12.60 21.81 -2.74
CA SER A 228 13.28 22.12 -1.47
C SER A 228 13.09 21.03 -0.41
N ARG A 229 12.38 19.93 -0.71
CA ARG A 229 12.06 18.82 0.20
C ARG A 229 11.29 19.28 1.46
N ASP A 230 10.49 20.33 1.35
CA ASP A 230 9.61 20.78 2.42
C ASP A 230 8.22 20.14 2.27
N PHE A 231 7.98 19.12 3.10
CA PHE A 231 6.77 18.31 3.07
C PHE A 231 5.84 18.56 4.27
N SER A 232 6.09 19.63 5.03
CA SER A 232 5.53 19.81 6.38
C SER A 232 4.14 20.48 6.41
N SER A 233 3.78 21.28 5.41
CA SER A 233 2.59 22.14 5.43
C SER A 233 1.54 21.75 4.37
N GLY A 234 0.26 21.73 4.74
CA GLY A 234 -0.88 21.67 3.80
C GLY A 234 -1.90 20.52 4.01
N GLY A 235 -1.73 19.72 5.07
CA GLY A 235 -2.63 18.61 5.41
C GLY A 235 -2.04 17.24 5.02
N SER A 236 -2.19 16.26 5.91
CA SER A 236 -1.66 14.90 5.71
C SER A 236 -2.23 14.25 4.45
N VAL A 237 -1.40 13.48 3.75
CA VAL A 237 -1.79 12.65 2.59
C VAL A 237 -2.95 11.69 2.91
N ARG A 238 -3.18 11.34 4.18
CA ARG A 238 -4.34 10.53 4.60
C ARG A 238 -5.67 11.15 4.19
N TYR A 239 -5.77 12.48 4.15
CA TYR A 239 -7.01 13.15 3.77
C TYR A 239 -7.33 12.98 2.28
N ILE A 240 -6.34 13.10 1.40
CA ILE A 240 -6.58 12.88 -0.03
C ILE A 240 -6.85 11.41 -0.35
N ILE A 241 -6.22 10.47 0.38
CA ILE A 241 -6.51 9.04 0.27
C ILE A 241 -7.98 8.76 0.62
N LYS A 242 -8.48 9.37 1.71
CA LYS A 242 -9.88 9.30 2.13
C LYS A 242 -10.81 9.88 1.04
N ASP A 243 -10.54 11.09 0.57
CA ASP A 243 -11.40 11.77 -0.40
C ASP A 243 -11.46 11.02 -1.74
N LEU A 244 -10.33 10.51 -2.23
CA LEU A 244 -10.29 9.65 -3.41
C LEU A 244 -10.92 8.27 -3.16
N GLY A 245 -10.88 7.78 -1.92
CA GLY A 245 -11.61 6.58 -1.51
C GLY A 245 -13.12 6.75 -1.71
N MET A 246 -13.69 7.85 -1.18
CA MET A 246 -15.10 8.17 -1.36
C MET A 246 -15.50 8.36 -2.83
N ALA A 247 -14.59 8.81 -3.70
CA ALA A 247 -14.83 8.90 -5.14
C ALA A 247 -14.94 7.54 -5.85
N LEU A 248 -14.28 6.52 -5.30
CA LEU A 248 -14.11 5.19 -5.91
C LEU A 248 -15.01 4.13 -5.24
N GLU A 249 -15.63 4.45 -4.13
CA GLU A 249 -16.65 3.63 -3.48
C GLU A 249 -17.93 3.63 -4.31
N VAL A 250 -18.39 2.45 -4.71
CA VAL A 250 -19.71 2.26 -5.31
C VAL A 250 -20.70 2.25 -4.16
N GLY A 251 -21.61 3.21 -4.10
CA GLY A 251 -22.61 3.28 -3.02
C GLY A 251 -23.54 2.07 -3.02
N ASP A 252 -23.88 1.56 -1.83
CA ASP A 252 -24.82 0.44 -1.64
C ASP A 252 -26.30 0.78 -1.96
N GLY A 253 -26.59 1.89 -2.64
CA GLY A 253 -27.95 2.40 -2.82
C GLY A 253 -28.23 2.95 -4.20
N GLN A 254 -29.20 2.31 -4.89
CA GLN A 254 -29.96 2.73 -6.07
C GLN A 254 -29.21 3.49 -7.19
N GLU A 255 -28.90 2.76 -8.27
CA GLU A 255 -28.76 3.27 -9.65
C GLU A 255 -28.01 4.61 -9.85
N GLU A 256 -26.98 4.92 -9.07
CA GLU A 256 -26.02 5.97 -9.46
C GLU A 256 -25.08 5.38 -10.52
N GLU A 257 -25.02 6.00 -11.71
CA GLU A 257 -24.12 5.62 -12.80
C GLU A 257 -22.69 5.46 -12.28
N VAL A 258 -22.09 4.29 -12.54
CA VAL A 258 -20.71 4.01 -12.15
C VAL A 258 -19.78 4.92 -12.95
N ASN A 259 -19.23 5.95 -12.29
CA ASN A 259 -18.21 6.80 -12.88
C ASN A 259 -16.87 6.06 -12.93
N VAL A 260 -16.42 5.72 -14.14
CA VAL A 260 -15.12 5.08 -14.36
C VAL A 260 -14.03 6.15 -14.26
N LEU A 261 -13.31 6.16 -13.13
CA LEU A 261 -12.30 7.17 -12.80
C LEU A 261 -10.88 6.55 -12.75
N PRO A 262 -10.29 6.19 -13.91
CA PRO A 262 -9.01 5.47 -13.95
C PRO A 262 -7.86 6.30 -13.35
N GLY A 263 -7.85 7.61 -13.61
CA GLY A 263 -6.89 8.53 -13.01
C GLY A 263 -6.98 8.51 -11.48
N SER A 264 -8.18 8.70 -10.92
CA SER A 264 -8.40 8.69 -9.46
C SER A 264 -7.96 7.39 -8.81
N ALA A 265 -8.20 6.24 -9.45
CA ALA A 265 -7.75 4.94 -8.98
C ALA A 265 -6.21 4.89 -8.89
N LEU A 266 -5.51 5.33 -9.94
CA LEU A 266 -4.04 5.42 -9.96
C LEU A 266 -3.53 6.40 -8.90
N TYR A 267 -4.09 7.61 -8.83
CA TYR A 267 -3.65 8.64 -7.88
C TYR A 267 -3.77 8.15 -6.44
N ARG A 268 -4.88 7.49 -6.10
CA ARG A 268 -5.08 6.90 -4.77
C ARG A 268 -4.03 5.83 -4.46
N GLN A 269 -3.64 5.01 -5.44
CA GLN A 269 -2.57 4.02 -5.26
C GLN A 269 -1.22 4.69 -4.99
N MET A 270 -0.88 5.76 -5.71
CA MET A 270 0.37 6.48 -5.50
C MET A 270 0.42 7.14 -4.11
N PHE A 271 -0.66 7.79 -3.68
CA PHE A 271 -0.73 8.35 -2.32
C PHE A 271 -0.76 7.26 -1.23
N SER A 272 -1.40 6.12 -1.49
CA SER A 272 -1.36 4.97 -0.56
C SER A 272 0.04 4.38 -0.45
N ALA A 273 0.79 4.31 -1.56
CA ALA A 273 2.19 3.91 -1.56
C ALA A 273 3.07 4.89 -0.76
N MET A 274 2.79 6.20 -0.85
CA MET A 274 3.42 7.20 0.01
C MET A 274 3.19 6.89 1.49
N ALA A 275 1.93 6.68 1.89
CA ALA A 275 1.58 6.35 3.26
C ALA A 275 2.22 5.04 3.74
N ALA A 276 2.21 4.00 2.91
CA ALA A 276 2.80 2.69 3.20
C ALA A 276 4.33 2.74 3.41
N ASN A 277 5.01 3.73 2.83
CA ASN A 277 6.44 3.98 3.01
C ASN A 277 6.76 4.83 4.26
N GLY A 278 5.80 5.03 5.17
CA GLY A 278 5.99 5.81 6.40
C GLY A 278 5.80 7.33 6.22
N ASP A 279 5.43 7.78 5.01
CA ASP A 279 5.26 9.20 4.69
C ASP A 279 3.79 9.67 4.85
N GLY A 280 2.98 8.93 5.60
CA GLY A 280 1.55 9.18 5.77
C GLY A 280 1.19 10.52 6.43
N GLU A 281 2.14 11.14 7.15
CA GLU A 281 1.94 12.45 7.77
C GLU A 281 2.44 13.61 6.91
N LEU A 282 3.10 13.33 5.79
CA LEU A 282 3.59 14.36 4.88
C LEU A 282 2.45 14.93 4.04
N CYS A 283 2.65 16.17 3.56
CA CYS A 283 1.71 16.83 2.66
C CYS A 283 1.86 16.35 1.20
N LEU A 284 0.87 16.69 0.37
CA LEU A 284 0.67 16.22 -1.00
C LEU A 284 1.92 16.30 -1.89
N GLN A 285 2.71 17.35 -1.78
CA GLN A 285 3.95 17.55 -2.56
C GLN A 285 5.02 16.49 -2.28
N GLY A 286 4.91 15.76 -1.16
CA GLY A 286 5.76 14.60 -0.87
C GLY A 286 5.54 13.44 -1.85
N LEU A 287 4.49 13.47 -2.69
CA LEU A 287 4.25 12.48 -3.73
C LEU A 287 5.44 12.31 -4.69
N ILE A 288 6.25 13.37 -4.89
CA ILE A 288 7.47 13.28 -5.69
C ILE A 288 8.40 12.16 -5.21
N THR A 289 8.40 11.84 -3.91
CA THR A 289 9.18 10.73 -3.34
C THR A 289 8.73 9.36 -3.86
N VAL A 290 7.44 9.18 -4.17
CA VAL A 290 6.93 7.95 -4.75
C VAL A 290 7.40 7.82 -6.19
N VAL A 291 7.30 8.89 -6.97
CA VAL A 291 7.78 8.92 -8.36
C VAL A 291 9.28 8.66 -8.41
N GLU A 292 10.07 9.31 -7.54
CA GLU A 292 11.51 9.09 -7.42
C GLU A 292 11.83 7.62 -7.10
N ARG A 293 11.13 7.00 -6.12
CA ARG A 293 11.31 5.59 -5.75
C ARG A 293 11.01 4.65 -6.92
N LEU A 294 9.92 4.89 -7.66
CA LEU A 294 9.55 4.09 -8.83
C LEU A 294 10.63 4.14 -9.93
N ASN A 295 11.40 5.23 -10.01
CA ASN A 295 12.48 5.41 -10.98
C ASN A 295 13.88 5.09 -10.41
N GLY A 296 13.97 4.58 -9.18
CA GLY A 296 15.27 4.33 -8.52
C GLY A 296 16.09 5.60 -8.24
N ILE A 297 15.46 6.78 -8.23
CA ILE A 297 16.11 8.07 -8.01
C ILE A 297 16.35 8.25 -6.50
N MET A 298 17.57 7.98 -6.05
CA MET A 298 17.98 8.14 -4.65
C MET A 298 18.50 9.55 -4.38
N ARG A 299 17.61 10.52 -4.16
CA ARG A 299 17.99 11.85 -3.66
C ARG A 299 18.02 11.84 -2.14
N ASN A 300 19.20 11.86 -1.52
CA ASN A 300 19.46 11.87 -0.05
C ASN A 300 18.27 12.38 0.78
N SER A 301 17.36 11.47 1.16
CA SER A 301 16.13 11.76 1.88
C SER A 301 16.30 11.70 3.41
N ASN A 302 17.48 11.29 3.87
CA ASN A 302 17.66 10.83 5.25
C ASN A 302 18.24 11.84 6.25
N LEU A 303 18.52 13.09 5.88
CA LEU A 303 19.16 14.04 6.82
C LEU A 303 18.28 15.19 7.31
N ARG A 304 17.15 15.53 6.67
CA ARG A 304 16.35 16.71 7.09
C ARG A 304 14.94 16.42 7.61
N ALA A 305 14.29 15.33 7.18
CA ALA A 305 12.91 15.03 7.60
C ALA A 305 12.80 14.69 9.11
N LYS A 306 13.78 13.95 9.66
CA LYS A 306 13.85 13.64 11.10
C LYS A 306 14.18 14.87 11.97
N GLU A 307 14.99 15.80 11.47
CA GLU A 307 15.34 17.04 12.19
C GLU A 307 14.23 18.10 12.11
N GLN A 308 13.47 18.17 11.01
CA GLN A 308 12.37 19.11 10.84
C GLN A 308 11.16 18.77 11.73
N PHE A 309 10.83 17.49 11.91
CA PHE A 309 9.80 17.08 12.88
C PHE A 309 10.22 17.38 14.34
N ALA A 310 11.50 17.20 14.68
CA ALA A 310 12.03 17.58 15.99
C ALA A 310 12.02 19.11 16.21
N LYS A 311 12.05 19.93 15.15
CA LYS A 311 11.88 21.40 15.22
C LYS A 311 10.41 21.82 15.30
N ALA A 312 9.50 21.18 14.58
CA ALA A 312 8.07 21.47 14.67
C ALA A 312 7.49 21.10 16.05
N ALA A 313 7.96 20.01 16.67
CA ALA A 313 7.62 19.64 18.04
C ALA A 313 8.20 20.60 19.11
N LYS A 314 9.20 21.41 18.77
CA LYS A 314 9.82 22.41 19.67
C LYS A 314 9.21 23.81 19.57
N PHE A 315 8.34 24.08 18.60
CA PHE A 315 7.59 25.34 18.51
C PHE A 315 6.29 25.28 19.33
N GLN A 316 6.42 24.98 20.63
CA GLN A 316 5.42 25.36 21.63
C GLN A 316 5.94 26.58 22.40
N GLY A 317 5.65 27.76 21.87
CA GLY A 317 5.81 29.06 22.54
C GLY A 317 5.69 30.22 21.54
N PRO A 318 5.03 31.35 21.87
CA PRO A 318 4.41 31.75 23.14
C PRO A 318 2.87 31.83 23.03
N LEU A 319 2.16 30.80 23.53
CA LEU A 319 0.75 30.91 23.96
C LEU A 319 0.63 31.18 25.47
N ALA A 320 1.76 31.48 26.13
CA ALA A 320 1.86 31.71 27.57
C ALA A 320 1.50 33.13 28.03
N GLN A 321 0.71 33.89 27.26
CA GLN A 321 0.26 35.24 27.65
C GLN A 321 -1.25 35.46 27.69
N PHE A 322 -2.07 34.41 27.57
CA PHE A 322 -3.50 34.48 27.91
C PHE A 322 -3.81 33.54 29.07
N GLN A 323 -3.37 33.95 30.26
CA GLN A 323 -3.82 33.38 31.52
C GLN A 323 -5.09 34.14 31.94
N VAL A 324 -6.25 33.67 31.50
CA VAL A 324 -7.54 34.05 32.11
C VAL A 324 -8.04 32.86 32.92
N SER A 325 -8.27 33.14 34.20
CA SER A 325 -8.51 32.23 35.31
C SER A 325 -9.43 31.04 35.02
N VAL A 326 -8.87 29.83 35.05
CA VAL A 326 -9.60 28.60 35.39
C VAL A 326 -8.92 28.01 36.63
N SER A 327 -9.26 28.56 37.79
CA SER A 327 -8.80 28.06 39.09
C SER A 327 -9.96 28.07 40.08
N ALA A 328 -11.03 27.36 39.73
CA ALA A 328 -12.11 27.01 40.65
C ALA A 328 -13.03 25.95 40.03
N LEU A 329 -12.55 24.70 39.83
CA LEU A 329 -13.42 23.52 39.62
C LEU A 329 -12.65 22.18 39.55
N LEU A 330 -11.62 22.02 40.37
CA LEU A 330 -11.07 20.69 40.67
C LEU A 330 -11.18 20.44 42.17
N GLN A 331 -12.43 20.28 42.63
CA GLN A 331 -12.72 19.55 43.85
C GLN A 331 -13.84 18.54 43.56
N SER A 332 -13.48 17.28 43.83
CA SER A 332 -14.32 16.09 44.01
C SER A 332 -14.45 15.12 42.82
N PRO A 333 -14.31 13.80 43.09
CA PRO A 333 -13.93 12.78 42.11
C PRO A 333 -15.14 11.95 41.65
N TYR A 334 -15.09 11.31 40.47
CA TYR A 334 -15.62 9.95 40.26
C TYR A 334 -15.11 9.38 38.93
N LEU A 335 -14.80 8.10 38.99
CA LEU A 335 -13.96 7.30 38.08
C LEU A 335 -14.67 6.88 36.77
N PHE A 336 -13.87 6.69 35.72
CA PHE A 336 -14.04 5.55 34.81
C PHE A 336 -12.79 4.67 34.86
N HIS A 337 -13.03 3.38 35.12
CA HIS A 337 -12.05 2.29 35.19
C HIS A 337 -11.51 1.93 33.79
N SER A 338 -10.20 1.78 33.65
CA SER A 338 -9.61 0.85 32.68
C SER A 338 -8.51 0.06 33.40
N GLN A 339 -8.68 -1.26 33.45
CA GLN A 339 -7.73 -2.20 34.05
C GLN A 339 -6.36 -2.12 33.36
N LYS A 340 -5.30 -1.97 34.17
CA LYS A 340 -3.93 -2.40 33.84
C LYS A 340 -3.55 -3.50 34.84
N PRO A 341 -2.81 -4.56 34.44
CA PRO A 341 -2.19 -5.46 35.39
C PRO A 341 -0.94 -4.83 36.02
N SER A 342 -0.72 -5.17 37.28
CA SER A 342 0.24 -4.59 38.21
C SER A 342 1.69 -5.03 37.98
N ALA A 343 2.61 -4.11 38.24
CA ALA A 343 4.01 -4.39 38.52
C ALA A 343 4.16 -4.97 39.94
N ALA A 344 4.95 -6.04 40.09
CA ALA A 344 5.47 -6.50 41.36
C ALA A 344 6.98 -6.79 41.24
N THR A 345 7.74 -5.93 41.90
CA THR A 345 8.91 -6.21 42.75
C THR A 345 10.22 -6.72 42.14
N MET A 346 11.23 -5.86 42.28
CA MET A 346 12.65 -6.07 42.09
C MET A 346 13.25 -7.15 43.01
N ALA A 347 14.22 -7.91 42.47
CA ALA A 347 15.33 -8.49 43.21
C ALA A 347 16.60 -8.49 42.32
N ALA A 348 17.73 -8.13 42.92
CA ALA A 348 19.02 -7.81 42.29
C ALA A 348 19.81 -9.04 41.75
N PRO A 349 20.75 -8.87 40.81
CA PRO A 349 21.77 -9.87 40.51
C PRO A 349 23.13 -9.55 41.18
N GLY A 350 23.65 -10.53 41.91
CA GLY A 350 25.02 -10.56 42.42
C GLY A 350 25.97 -11.35 41.51
N SER A 351 27.07 -10.70 41.14
CA SER A 351 28.46 -11.17 40.92
C SER A 351 28.77 -12.65 40.61
N LEU A 352 29.55 -12.87 39.53
CA LEU A 352 30.72 -13.77 39.35
C LEU A 352 30.87 -14.03 37.82
N GLY A 353 31.99 -13.92 37.13
CA GLY A 353 33.38 -13.59 37.41
C GLY A 353 34.12 -13.64 36.06
N LEU A 354 35.01 -12.68 35.80
CA LEU A 354 35.94 -12.64 34.66
C LEU A 354 36.85 -13.88 34.66
N LEU A 355 37.10 -14.47 33.49
CA LEU A 355 38.36 -15.18 33.20
C LEU A 355 38.68 -15.17 31.70
N GLN A 356 39.97 -14.99 31.43
CA GLN A 356 40.61 -14.56 30.19
C GLN A 356 40.77 -15.68 29.14
N ALA A 357 40.91 -15.26 27.88
CA ALA A 357 41.38 -16.07 26.77
C ALA A 357 42.90 -16.35 26.85
N PRO A 358 43.40 -17.47 26.29
CA PRO A 358 44.79 -17.60 25.91
C PRO A 358 45.00 -17.68 24.39
N SER A 359 46.01 -16.95 23.95
CA SER A 359 46.69 -17.03 22.66
C SER A 359 47.77 -18.12 22.63
N PHE A 360 47.97 -18.83 21.52
CA PHE A 360 49.26 -19.44 21.11
C PHE A 360 49.21 -19.69 19.58
N SER A 361 50.02 -19.01 18.77
CA SER A 361 51.42 -19.28 18.36
C SER A 361 51.56 -20.29 17.20
N ALA A 362 52.15 -19.79 16.11
CA ALA A 362 52.52 -20.51 14.92
C ALA A 362 53.74 -21.42 15.13
N ALA A 363 53.73 -22.60 14.52
CA ALA A 363 54.93 -23.42 14.31
C ALA A 363 54.92 -24.03 12.89
N LYS A 364 56.01 -23.79 12.16
CA LYS A 364 56.35 -24.42 10.88
C LYS A 364 56.99 -25.79 11.12
N CYS A 365 56.64 -26.79 10.33
CA CYS A 365 57.53 -27.93 10.02
C CYS A 365 57.31 -28.44 8.59
N ARG A 366 58.40 -28.95 8.00
CA ARG A 366 58.69 -29.20 6.57
C ARG A 366 58.25 -30.61 6.09
N PRO A 367 58.39 -30.95 4.78
CA PRO A 367 57.54 -31.92 4.08
C PRO A 367 58.06 -33.37 4.13
N VAL A 368 57.14 -34.33 3.91
CA VAL A 368 57.45 -35.74 3.61
C VAL A 368 56.86 -36.10 2.24
N ALA A 369 57.67 -36.79 1.44
CA ALA A 369 57.41 -37.09 0.04
C ALA A 369 56.51 -38.32 -0.19
N ALA A 370 55.64 -38.17 -1.20
CA ALA A 370 55.09 -39.13 -2.17
C ALA A 370 54.84 -40.61 -1.79
N SER A 371 53.61 -41.08 -2.00
CA SER A 371 53.22 -41.79 -3.24
C SER A 371 51.81 -42.40 -3.17
N ARG A 372 51.19 -42.56 -4.36
CA ARG A 372 49.96 -43.33 -4.65
C ARG A 372 48.61 -42.76 -4.14
N GLY A 373 48.21 -41.61 -4.66
CA GLY A 373 46.82 -41.09 -4.50
C GLY A 373 46.29 -40.22 -5.65
N ALA A 374 47.11 -39.92 -6.66
CA ALA A 374 46.81 -38.85 -7.62
C ALA A 374 45.66 -39.17 -8.61
N ALA A 375 45.39 -40.43 -8.93
CA ALA A 375 44.34 -40.77 -9.90
C ALA A 375 42.91 -40.66 -9.34
N ARG A 376 42.72 -40.90 -8.02
CA ARG A 376 41.40 -40.86 -7.37
C ARG A 376 41.01 -39.44 -6.93
N ALA A 377 41.98 -38.64 -6.49
CA ALA A 377 41.76 -37.24 -6.12
C ALA A 377 41.47 -36.36 -7.35
N VAL A 378 42.10 -36.63 -8.50
CA VAL A 378 41.84 -35.88 -9.74
C VAL A 378 40.46 -36.19 -10.34
N PHE A 379 39.94 -37.41 -10.16
CA PHE A 379 38.56 -37.76 -10.55
C PHE A 379 37.51 -37.15 -9.62
N ALA A 380 37.72 -37.17 -8.30
CA ALA A 380 36.80 -36.55 -7.33
C ALA A 380 36.73 -35.02 -7.48
N VAL A 381 37.88 -34.35 -7.73
CA VAL A 381 37.94 -32.90 -7.98
C VAL A 381 37.31 -32.54 -9.34
N ARG A 382 37.41 -33.39 -10.36
CA ARG A 382 36.73 -33.17 -11.66
C ARG A 382 35.22 -33.41 -11.58
N ALA A 383 34.76 -34.41 -10.83
CA ALA A 383 33.34 -34.66 -10.62
C ALA A 383 32.67 -33.56 -9.77
N SER A 384 33.35 -33.07 -8.71
CA SER A 384 32.85 -31.94 -7.92
C SER A 384 32.87 -30.62 -8.70
N ALA A 385 33.87 -30.39 -9.56
CA ALA A 385 33.91 -29.22 -10.43
C ALA A 385 32.83 -29.23 -11.53
N ALA A 386 32.52 -30.41 -12.10
CA ALA A 386 31.44 -30.56 -13.07
C ALA A 386 30.05 -30.41 -12.43
N SER A 387 29.87 -30.95 -11.21
CA SER A 387 28.66 -30.76 -10.41
C SER A 387 28.47 -29.30 -10.00
N ALA A 388 29.52 -28.61 -9.55
CA ALA A 388 29.49 -27.19 -9.22
C ALA A 388 29.18 -26.31 -10.44
N ALA A 389 29.79 -26.60 -11.61
CA ALA A 389 29.50 -25.89 -12.85
C ALA A 389 28.05 -26.09 -13.31
N THR A 390 27.49 -27.28 -13.09
CA THR A 390 26.07 -27.57 -13.38
C THR A 390 25.15 -26.80 -12.45
N LYS A 391 25.45 -26.78 -11.14
CA LYS A 391 24.70 -26.02 -10.13
C LYS A 391 24.74 -24.52 -10.42
N ASP A 392 25.90 -23.98 -10.77
CA ASP A 392 26.05 -22.57 -11.13
C ASP A 392 25.24 -22.20 -12.38
N ALA A 393 25.18 -23.08 -13.40
CA ALA A 393 24.38 -22.85 -14.59
C ALA A 393 22.87 -22.81 -14.28
N VAL A 394 22.39 -23.68 -13.39
CA VAL A 394 21.00 -23.68 -12.91
C VAL A 394 20.69 -22.40 -12.12
N LEU A 395 21.62 -21.95 -11.26
CA LEU A 395 21.41 -20.77 -10.42
C LEU A 395 21.64 -19.42 -11.15
N MET A 396 22.26 -19.43 -12.33
CA MET A 396 22.63 -18.20 -13.05
C MET A 396 21.42 -17.28 -13.34
N PRO A 397 20.26 -17.77 -13.83
CA PRO A 397 19.09 -16.90 -14.03
C PRO A 397 18.55 -16.27 -12.74
N PHE A 398 18.68 -16.96 -11.61
CA PHE A 398 18.28 -16.43 -10.30
C PHE A 398 19.24 -15.33 -9.84
N ARG A 399 20.55 -15.53 -9.99
CA ARG A 399 21.57 -14.50 -9.66
C ARG A 399 21.41 -13.23 -10.50
N GLU A 400 20.85 -13.35 -11.69
CA GLU A 400 20.56 -12.24 -12.60
C GLU A 400 19.13 -11.67 -12.44
N ASN A 401 18.38 -12.11 -11.42
CA ASN A 401 17.00 -11.69 -11.14
C ASN A 401 16.03 -11.85 -12.32
N ARG A 402 16.26 -12.88 -13.14
CA ARG A 402 15.52 -13.13 -14.38
C ARG A 402 15.01 -14.57 -14.49
N ALA A 403 14.98 -15.31 -13.39
CA ALA A 403 14.47 -16.68 -13.43
C ALA A 403 12.97 -16.67 -13.71
N LEU A 404 12.56 -17.46 -14.69
CA LEU A 404 11.18 -17.82 -14.99
C LEU A 404 11.08 -19.34 -14.99
N LYS A 405 10.38 -19.90 -14.01
CA LYS A 405 10.13 -21.34 -13.86
C LYS A 405 8.67 -21.64 -14.20
N ILE A 406 8.41 -22.43 -15.24
CA ILE A 406 7.06 -22.85 -15.61
C ILE A 406 6.72 -24.17 -14.91
N ILE A 407 5.61 -24.19 -14.17
CA ILE A 407 5.25 -25.26 -13.23
C ILE A 407 4.07 -26.08 -13.78
N SER A 408 4.33 -27.33 -14.15
CA SER A 408 3.31 -28.30 -14.59
C SER A 408 2.42 -28.80 -13.44
N GLY A 409 2.95 -28.79 -12.21
CA GLY A 409 2.30 -29.26 -10.99
C GLY A 409 2.83 -30.62 -10.54
N LEU A 410 3.00 -30.82 -9.23
CA LEU A 410 3.64 -32.03 -8.70
C LEU A 410 2.78 -33.29 -8.80
N GLN A 411 1.46 -33.15 -8.92
CA GLN A 411 0.50 -34.26 -9.08
C GLN A 411 0.15 -34.51 -10.55
N ASN A 412 0.80 -33.82 -11.48
CA ASN A 412 0.51 -33.91 -12.90
C ASN A 412 1.41 -34.97 -13.57
N PHE A 413 0.85 -36.19 -13.70
CA PHE A 413 1.50 -37.31 -14.37
C PHE A 413 0.97 -37.55 -15.80
N ASP A 414 0.16 -36.64 -16.34
CA ASP A 414 -0.31 -36.72 -17.72
C ASP A 414 0.82 -36.34 -18.69
N ARG A 415 1.39 -37.35 -19.35
CA ARG A 415 2.51 -37.18 -20.29
C ARG A 415 2.20 -36.17 -21.41
N SER A 416 0.96 -36.12 -21.91
CA SER A 416 0.57 -35.22 -23.00
C SER A 416 0.54 -33.77 -22.53
N ASN A 417 -0.06 -33.54 -21.36
CA ASN A 417 -0.10 -32.22 -20.76
C ASN A 417 1.31 -31.74 -20.35
N VAL A 418 2.12 -32.59 -19.71
CA VAL A 418 3.50 -32.27 -19.36
C VAL A 418 4.32 -31.92 -20.60
N ALA A 419 4.21 -32.69 -21.69
CA ALA A 419 4.88 -32.37 -22.95
C ALA A 419 4.48 -30.99 -23.51
N SER A 420 3.21 -30.62 -23.38
CA SER A 420 2.68 -29.33 -23.79
C SER A 420 3.27 -28.19 -22.96
N VAL A 421 3.31 -28.34 -21.63
CA VAL A 421 3.88 -27.36 -20.70
C VAL A 421 5.39 -27.19 -20.92
N VAL A 422 6.13 -28.29 -21.09
CA VAL A 422 7.56 -28.27 -21.38
C VAL A 422 7.85 -27.56 -22.71
N THR A 423 7.08 -27.88 -23.75
CA THR A 423 7.20 -27.23 -25.06
C THR A 423 6.91 -25.73 -24.96
N ALA A 424 5.90 -25.35 -24.17
CA ALA A 424 5.54 -23.96 -23.95
C ALA A 424 6.61 -23.19 -23.16
N ALA A 425 7.20 -23.82 -22.13
CA ALA A 425 8.30 -23.25 -21.36
C ALA A 425 9.50 -22.94 -22.26
N ASP A 426 9.93 -23.92 -23.08
CA ASP A 426 11.07 -23.78 -23.99
C ASP A 426 10.84 -22.69 -25.04
N LYS A 427 9.76 -22.79 -25.81
CA LYS A 427 9.46 -21.85 -26.90
C LYS A 427 9.00 -20.47 -26.43
N GLY A 428 8.51 -20.39 -25.20
CA GLY A 428 8.09 -19.15 -24.55
C GLY A 428 9.25 -18.36 -23.93
N GLY A 429 10.44 -18.95 -23.81
CA GLY A 429 11.60 -18.25 -23.23
C GLY A 429 11.65 -18.31 -21.70
N ALA A 430 11.09 -19.37 -21.11
CA ALA A 430 11.34 -19.69 -19.71
C ALA A 430 12.82 -20.05 -19.49
N THR A 431 13.23 -20.03 -18.23
CA THR A 431 14.59 -20.40 -17.83
C THR A 431 14.66 -21.80 -17.22
N HIS A 432 13.52 -22.30 -16.72
CA HIS A 432 13.39 -23.57 -16.03
C HIS A 432 12.00 -24.14 -16.30
N VAL A 433 11.89 -25.47 -16.25
CA VAL A 433 10.60 -26.16 -16.21
C VAL A 433 10.54 -27.04 -14.95
N ASP A 434 9.37 -27.10 -14.33
CA ASP A 434 9.12 -27.85 -13.11
C ASP A 434 7.97 -28.85 -13.32
N ILE A 435 8.27 -30.13 -13.09
CA ILE A 435 7.38 -31.26 -13.36
C ILE A 435 7.27 -32.17 -12.14
N ALA A 436 6.29 -33.06 -12.14
CA ALA A 436 6.16 -34.09 -11.12
C ALA A 436 7.43 -34.96 -11.05
N CYS A 437 7.81 -35.37 -9.84
CA CYS A 437 9.00 -36.19 -9.61
C CYS A 437 8.81 -37.64 -10.10
N ASP A 438 9.02 -37.84 -11.40
CA ASP A 438 8.96 -39.15 -12.07
C ASP A 438 10.08 -39.29 -13.11
N GLN A 439 10.71 -40.46 -13.15
CA GLN A 439 11.86 -40.71 -14.02
C GLN A 439 11.50 -40.69 -15.52
N ASP A 440 10.28 -41.07 -15.89
CA ASP A 440 9.87 -41.17 -17.29
C ASP A 440 9.37 -39.82 -17.81
N LEU A 441 8.80 -38.98 -16.94
CA LEU A 441 8.55 -37.57 -17.23
C LEU A 441 9.85 -36.78 -17.41
N VAL A 442 10.90 -37.04 -16.62
CA VAL A 442 12.21 -36.40 -16.81
C VAL A 442 12.81 -36.76 -18.16
N LYS A 443 12.79 -38.04 -18.56
CA LYS A 443 13.26 -38.46 -19.88
C LYS A 443 12.47 -37.81 -21.01
N LEU A 444 11.15 -37.75 -20.89
CA LEU A 444 10.28 -37.07 -21.83
C LEU A 444 10.64 -35.57 -21.95
N ALA A 445 10.85 -34.88 -20.83
CA ALA A 445 11.22 -33.47 -20.85
C ALA A 445 12.59 -33.24 -21.52
N LEU A 446 13.58 -34.12 -21.28
CA LEU A 446 14.89 -34.07 -21.94
C LEU A 446 14.82 -34.26 -23.47
N GLU A 447 13.80 -34.95 -23.98
CA GLU A 447 13.57 -35.08 -25.42
C GLU A 447 12.99 -33.80 -26.04
N LEU A 448 12.40 -32.91 -25.22
CA LEU A 448 11.63 -31.75 -25.67
C LEU A 448 12.33 -30.40 -25.43
N THR A 449 13.21 -30.30 -24.44
CA THR A 449 13.85 -29.02 -24.07
C THR A 449 15.30 -29.19 -23.60
N ASN A 450 16.07 -28.10 -23.70
CA ASN A 450 17.39 -27.98 -23.07
C ASN A 450 17.35 -27.12 -21.79
N LEU A 451 16.17 -26.66 -21.37
CA LEU A 451 16.01 -25.94 -20.12
C LEU A 451 16.33 -26.86 -18.93
N PRO A 452 16.94 -26.33 -17.86
CA PRO A 452 17.08 -27.09 -16.63
C PRO A 452 15.75 -27.61 -16.10
N ILE A 453 15.71 -28.92 -15.84
CA ILE A 453 14.53 -29.62 -15.34
C ILE A 453 14.56 -29.64 -13.82
N CYS A 454 13.55 -29.02 -13.23
CA CYS A 454 13.19 -29.11 -11.82
C CYS A 454 12.14 -30.22 -11.63
N VAL A 455 12.27 -31.00 -10.56
CA VAL A 455 11.25 -31.96 -10.15
C VAL A 455 10.75 -31.66 -8.74
N SER A 456 9.44 -31.74 -8.54
CA SER A 456 8.79 -31.42 -7.26
C SER A 456 8.28 -32.69 -6.56
N SER A 457 8.56 -32.82 -5.26
CA SER A 457 8.06 -33.91 -4.39
C SER A 457 8.05 -33.48 -2.91
N VAL A 458 7.26 -34.18 -2.09
CA VAL A 458 7.34 -34.12 -0.61
C VAL A 458 7.96 -35.39 0.00
N ASP A 459 8.42 -36.32 -0.84
CA ASP A 459 9.14 -37.53 -0.46
C ASP A 459 10.62 -37.43 -0.90
N PRO A 460 11.57 -37.30 0.05
CA PRO A 460 13.00 -37.21 -0.24
C PRO A 460 13.56 -38.40 -1.01
N SER A 461 12.98 -39.60 -0.84
CA SER A 461 13.48 -40.81 -1.48
C SER A 461 13.19 -40.87 -2.98
N ALA A 462 12.10 -40.22 -3.42
CA ALA A 462 11.68 -40.18 -4.82
C ALA A 462 12.67 -39.41 -5.72
N PHE A 463 13.41 -38.44 -5.18
CA PHE A 463 14.30 -37.59 -5.98
C PHE A 463 15.48 -38.37 -6.61
N GLN A 464 15.94 -39.46 -6.00
CA GLN A 464 17.13 -40.17 -6.49
C GLN A 464 16.95 -40.71 -7.91
N SER A 465 15.78 -41.25 -8.24
CA SER A 465 15.49 -41.80 -9.57
C SER A 465 15.38 -40.68 -10.60
N ALA A 466 14.72 -39.58 -10.26
CA ALA A 466 14.57 -38.41 -11.13
C ALA A 466 15.92 -37.71 -11.42
N VAL A 467 16.77 -37.53 -10.40
CA VAL A 467 18.12 -36.95 -10.59
C VAL A 467 18.99 -37.87 -11.44
N LYS A 468 18.93 -39.20 -11.23
CA LYS A 468 19.62 -40.17 -12.10
C LYS A 468 19.12 -40.12 -13.55
N ALA A 469 17.84 -39.81 -13.75
CA ALA A 469 17.25 -39.64 -15.08
C ALA A 469 17.65 -38.31 -15.75
N GLY A 470 18.20 -37.36 -15.00
CA GLY A 470 18.75 -36.11 -15.53
C GLY A 470 18.15 -34.83 -14.97
N ALA A 471 17.31 -34.88 -13.94
CA ALA A 471 16.85 -33.67 -13.25
C ALA A 471 18.04 -32.93 -12.61
N GLN A 472 18.10 -31.62 -12.81
CA GLN A 472 19.23 -30.77 -12.38
C GLN A 472 18.89 -29.92 -11.15
N MET A 473 17.60 -29.84 -10.82
CA MET A 473 17.06 -29.11 -9.69
C MET A 473 15.94 -29.94 -9.05
N ILE A 474 15.79 -29.84 -7.73
CA ILE A 474 14.68 -30.45 -7.01
C ILE A 474 13.97 -29.42 -6.15
N GLU A 475 12.67 -29.59 -5.99
CA GLU A 475 11.83 -28.79 -5.11
C GLU A 475 11.16 -29.65 -4.04
N ILE A 476 11.35 -29.30 -2.77
CA ILE A 476 10.49 -29.75 -1.68
C ILE A 476 9.38 -28.72 -1.53
N GLY A 477 8.17 -29.04 -2.00
CA GLY A 477 7.15 -27.99 -2.03
C GLY A 477 5.90 -28.31 -2.81
N ASN A 478 5.24 -27.22 -3.23
CA ASN A 478 3.95 -27.21 -3.90
C ASN A 478 2.85 -27.83 -3.02
N TYR A 479 2.72 -27.28 -1.80
CA TYR A 479 1.86 -27.81 -0.74
C TYR A 479 0.37 -27.56 -0.99
N ASP A 480 0.05 -26.54 -1.81
CA ASP A 480 -1.29 -26.17 -2.24
C ASP A 480 -2.18 -27.37 -2.63
N SER A 481 -1.59 -28.34 -3.30
CA SER A 481 -2.22 -29.56 -3.83
C SER A 481 -2.59 -30.57 -2.72
N PHE A 482 -2.02 -30.43 -1.53
CA PHE A 482 -2.30 -31.28 -0.37
C PHE A 482 -3.31 -30.64 0.61
N TYR A 483 -3.48 -29.32 0.57
CA TYR A 483 -4.40 -28.62 1.47
C TYR A 483 -5.86 -29.02 1.24
N ASP A 484 -6.26 -29.34 0.00
CA ASP A 484 -7.61 -29.86 -0.28
C ASP A 484 -7.87 -31.23 0.37
N ALA A 485 -6.80 -32.01 0.64
CA ALA A 485 -6.87 -33.25 1.39
C ALA A 485 -6.74 -33.04 2.92
N GLY A 486 -6.70 -31.78 3.38
CA GLY A 486 -6.54 -31.42 4.80
C GLY A 486 -5.15 -31.69 5.36
N ILE A 487 -4.14 -31.87 4.49
CA ILE A 487 -2.76 -32.10 4.89
C ILE A 487 -2.02 -30.76 4.89
N GLU A 488 -1.60 -30.32 6.07
CA GLU A 488 -0.74 -29.15 6.25
C GLU A 488 0.67 -29.57 6.66
N PHE A 489 1.66 -28.75 6.32
CA PHE A 489 3.06 -29.00 6.62
C PHE A 489 3.56 -27.97 7.63
N SER A 490 4.01 -28.44 8.79
CA SER A 490 4.62 -27.60 9.82
C SER A 490 6.06 -27.22 9.47
N SER A 491 6.56 -26.12 10.04
CA SER A 491 7.96 -25.71 9.89
C SER A 491 8.94 -26.84 10.25
N GLU A 492 8.65 -27.63 11.28
CA GLU A 492 9.50 -28.74 11.70
C GLU A 492 9.51 -29.89 10.68
N GLN A 493 8.35 -30.22 10.10
CA GLN A 493 8.27 -31.25 9.05
C GLN A 493 9.09 -30.83 7.82
N ILE A 494 8.96 -29.58 7.39
CA ILE A 494 9.68 -29.05 6.22
C ILE A 494 11.20 -29.05 6.47
N LEU A 495 11.65 -28.69 7.67
CA LEU A 495 13.06 -28.77 8.04
C LEU A 495 13.59 -30.20 8.03
N ASN A 496 12.80 -31.16 8.52
CA ASN A 496 13.20 -32.57 8.50
C ASN A 496 13.29 -33.12 7.07
N LEU A 497 12.32 -32.79 6.20
CA LEU A 497 12.37 -33.14 4.78
C LEU A 497 13.62 -32.55 4.09
N THR A 498 13.95 -31.30 4.42
CA THR A 498 15.13 -30.60 3.89
C THR A 498 16.42 -31.30 4.31
N ARG A 499 16.55 -31.62 5.60
CA ARG A 499 17.69 -32.38 6.16
C ARG A 499 17.86 -33.75 5.51
N GLU A 500 16.77 -34.50 5.37
CA GLU A 500 16.80 -35.83 4.73
C GLU A 500 17.20 -35.73 3.27
N THR A 501 16.62 -34.77 2.55
CA THR A 501 16.94 -34.54 1.13
C THR A 501 18.40 -34.16 0.94
N ARG A 502 18.95 -33.26 1.77
CA ARG A 502 20.38 -32.89 1.72
C ARG A 502 21.32 -34.04 2.06
N LYS A 503 20.94 -34.94 2.97
CA LYS A 503 21.72 -36.17 3.25
C LYS A 503 21.80 -37.09 2.02
N ILE A 504 20.70 -37.17 1.26
CA ILE A 504 20.57 -38.04 0.09
C ILE A 504 21.26 -37.42 -1.14
N LEU A 505 21.08 -36.12 -1.36
CA LEU A 505 21.57 -35.38 -2.52
C LEU A 505 22.24 -34.07 -2.07
N PRO A 506 23.51 -34.12 -1.61
CA PRO A 506 24.18 -32.96 -1.02
C PRO A 506 24.41 -31.83 -2.02
N ASP A 507 24.70 -32.17 -3.28
CA ASP A 507 25.20 -31.22 -4.28
C ASP A 507 24.14 -30.74 -5.30
N ILE A 508 22.93 -31.33 -5.31
CA ILE A 508 21.89 -30.93 -6.27
C ILE A 508 21.29 -29.57 -5.90
N THR A 509 20.89 -28.74 -6.85
CA THR A 509 20.20 -27.48 -6.55
C THR A 509 18.88 -27.74 -5.81
N LEU A 510 18.72 -27.21 -4.59
CA LEU A 510 17.50 -27.31 -3.79
C LEU A 510 16.66 -26.04 -3.85
N SER A 511 15.41 -26.17 -4.25
CA SER A 511 14.37 -25.21 -3.89
C SER A 511 13.53 -25.76 -2.74
N VAL A 512 13.22 -24.94 -1.74
CA VAL A 512 12.25 -25.30 -0.70
C VAL A 512 11.13 -24.28 -0.68
N THR A 513 9.89 -24.76 -0.76
CA THR A 513 8.72 -23.90 -0.70
C THR A 513 8.40 -23.55 0.75
N VAL A 514 8.06 -22.30 1.02
CA VAL A 514 7.57 -21.82 2.33
C VAL A 514 6.05 -21.68 2.25
N PRO A 515 5.29 -22.40 3.09
CA PRO A 515 3.83 -22.48 2.98
C PRO A 515 3.16 -21.16 3.39
N HIS A 516 2.11 -20.79 2.66
CA HIS A 516 1.37 -19.56 2.90
C HIS A 516 0.50 -19.58 4.16
N THR A 517 0.29 -20.77 4.75
CA THR A 517 -0.49 -20.97 5.97
C THR A 517 0.21 -20.42 7.22
N LEU A 518 1.52 -20.22 7.15
CA LEU A 518 2.31 -19.60 8.22
C LEU A 518 2.17 -18.07 8.20
N SER A 519 2.29 -17.45 9.38
CA SER A 519 2.37 -15.99 9.47
C SER A 519 3.65 -15.48 8.80
N LEU A 520 3.66 -14.24 8.29
CA LEU A 520 4.87 -13.68 7.64
C LEU A 520 6.13 -13.75 8.52
N PRO A 521 6.09 -13.45 9.84
CA PRO A 521 7.24 -13.66 10.72
C PRO A 521 7.70 -15.13 10.79
N ASP A 522 6.77 -16.09 10.82
CA ASP A 522 7.10 -17.51 10.86
C ASP A 522 7.66 -18.00 9.52
N GLN A 523 7.17 -17.45 8.41
CA GLN A 523 7.71 -17.70 7.08
C GLN A 523 9.16 -17.23 6.97
N MET A 524 9.48 -16.03 7.46
CA MET A 524 10.86 -15.51 7.51
C MET A 524 11.76 -16.42 8.35
N ARG A 525 11.31 -16.79 9.56
CA ARG A 525 12.08 -17.65 10.46
C ARG A 525 12.32 -19.04 9.87
N LEU A 526 11.31 -19.62 9.21
CA LEU A 526 11.48 -20.89 8.51
C LEU A 526 12.49 -20.74 7.37
N ALA A 527 12.42 -19.67 6.58
CA ALA A 527 13.35 -19.44 5.47
C ALA A 527 14.80 -19.32 5.93
N GLU A 528 15.08 -18.61 7.03
CA GLU A 528 16.42 -18.53 7.65
C GLU A 528 16.93 -19.93 8.03
N LEU A 529 16.09 -20.73 8.69
CA LEU A 529 16.46 -22.09 9.07
C LEU A 529 16.67 -23.00 7.85
N LEU A 530 15.89 -22.83 6.78
CA LEU A 530 16.05 -23.60 5.55
C LEU A 530 17.36 -23.25 4.82
N GLU A 531 17.77 -21.99 4.83
CA GLU A 531 19.07 -21.56 4.34
C GLU A 531 20.20 -22.23 5.13
N GLU A 532 20.11 -22.26 6.47
CA GLU A 532 21.09 -22.95 7.32
C GLU A 532 21.17 -24.46 7.04
N GLU A 533 20.03 -25.09 6.70
CA GLU A 533 19.94 -26.50 6.33
C GLU A 533 20.32 -26.78 4.87
N GLY A 534 20.75 -25.77 4.10
CA GLY A 534 21.31 -25.95 2.77
C GLY A 534 20.31 -25.86 1.61
N ALA A 535 19.19 -25.14 1.78
CA ALA A 535 18.39 -24.70 0.64
C ALA A 535 19.21 -23.75 -0.25
N ASP A 536 19.10 -23.89 -1.58
CA ASP A 536 19.76 -22.98 -2.53
C ASP A 536 18.83 -21.87 -2.99
N ILE A 537 17.52 -22.12 -2.97
CA ILE A 537 16.45 -21.19 -3.34
C ILE A 537 15.31 -21.35 -2.34
N ILE A 538 14.75 -20.23 -1.88
CA ILE A 538 13.46 -20.23 -1.17
C ILE A 538 12.36 -19.89 -2.16
N GLN A 539 11.35 -20.75 -2.28
CA GLN A 539 10.18 -20.48 -3.10
C GLN A 539 9.01 -20.05 -2.22
N THR A 540 8.36 -18.93 -2.55
CA THR A 540 7.16 -18.52 -1.83
C THR A 540 5.95 -19.27 -2.33
N GLU A 541 5.00 -19.49 -1.44
CA GLU A 541 3.65 -19.92 -1.80
C GLU A 541 2.66 -18.77 -1.59
N GLY A 542 1.71 -18.63 -2.50
CA GLY A 542 0.61 -17.68 -2.38
C GLY A 542 -0.67 -18.41 -2.00
N GLY A 543 -1.38 -17.90 -0.99
CA GLY A 543 -2.64 -18.50 -0.56
C GLY A 543 -3.74 -18.45 -1.61
N LYS A 544 -4.80 -19.25 -1.39
CA LYS A 544 -5.96 -19.42 -2.28
C LYS A 544 -6.82 -18.15 -2.39
N CYS A 545 -6.25 -17.02 -2.79
CA CYS A 545 -7.02 -15.94 -3.41
C CYS A 545 -7.30 -16.32 -4.87
N SER A 546 -7.83 -17.53 -5.11
CA SER A 546 -8.18 -18.03 -6.44
C SER A 546 -9.42 -17.35 -7.02
N SER A 547 -10.14 -16.60 -6.18
CA SER A 547 -11.36 -15.86 -6.50
C SER A 547 -11.20 -14.39 -6.10
N PRO A 548 -10.45 -13.59 -6.89
CA PRO A 548 -10.32 -12.17 -6.60
C PRO A 548 -11.71 -11.51 -6.58
N THR A 549 -11.93 -10.61 -5.62
CA THR A 549 -13.19 -9.86 -5.51
C THR A 549 -13.34 -8.82 -6.61
N LYS A 550 -12.23 -8.44 -7.25
CA LYS A 550 -12.17 -7.38 -8.26
C LYS A 550 -11.83 -7.95 -9.65
N PRO A 551 -12.45 -7.44 -10.73
CA PRO A 551 -12.12 -7.87 -12.09
C PRO A 551 -10.82 -7.25 -12.61
N GLY A 552 -10.30 -7.80 -13.71
CA GLY A 552 -9.18 -7.24 -14.47
C GLY A 552 -7.85 -7.18 -13.71
N VAL A 553 -7.04 -6.16 -13.99
CA VAL A 553 -5.70 -5.97 -13.40
C VAL A 553 -5.72 -5.94 -11.87
N LEU A 554 -6.75 -5.32 -11.29
CA LEU A 554 -6.86 -5.21 -9.84
C LEU A 554 -7.08 -6.57 -9.18
N GLY A 555 -7.82 -7.48 -9.84
CA GLY A 555 -7.94 -8.86 -9.41
C GLY A 555 -6.63 -9.66 -9.56
N LEU A 556 -5.83 -9.38 -10.60
CA LEU A 556 -4.50 -10.00 -10.75
C LEU A 556 -3.55 -9.57 -9.61
N ILE A 557 -3.59 -8.30 -9.22
CA ILE A 557 -2.81 -7.78 -8.09
C ILE A 557 -3.29 -8.40 -6.77
N GLU A 558 -4.62 -8.45 -6.54
CA GLU A 558 -5.21 -9.08 -5.36
C GLU A 558 -4.77 -10.55 -5.22
N LYS A 559 -4.76 -11.29 -6.33
CA LYS A 559 -4.30 -12.68 -6.39
C LYS A 559 -2.80 -12.82 -6.07
N ALA A 560 -1.96 -11.88 -6.52
CA ALA A 560 -0.52 -11.92 -6.30
C ALA A 560 -0.09 -11.35 -4.93
N ALA A 561 -0.89 -10.50 -4.29
CA ALA A 561 -0.50 -9.75 -3.11
C ALA A 561 0.09 -10.60 -1.96
N PRO A 562 -0.48 -11.78 -1.59
CA PRO A 562 0.07 -12.60 -0.51
C PRO A 562 1.50 -13.08 -0.81
N THR A 563 1.74 -13.55 -2.04
CA THR A 563 3.07 -14.06 -2.42
C THR A 563 4.10 -12.94 -2.58
N LEU A 564 3.67 -11.75 -3.03
CA LEU A 564 4.52 -10.57 -3.12
C LEU A 564 4.96 -10.09 -1.73
N ALA A 565 4.07 -10.11 -0.74
CA ALA A 565 4.38 -9.77 0.65
C ALA A 565 5.37 -10.78 1.28
N ALA A 566 5.18 -12.07 1.00
CA ALA A 566 6.10 -13.12 1.41
C ALA A 566 7.48 -12.92 0.78
N ALA A 567 7.55 -12.68 -0.53
CA ALA A 567 8.80 -12.45 -1.25
C ALA A 567 9.57 -11.24 -0.69
N TYR A 568 8.87 -10.14 -0.41
CA TYR A 568 9.45 -8.95 0.22
C TYR A 568 10.03 -9.21 1.61
N SER A 569 9.33 -10.01 2.41
CA SER A 569 9.73 -10.28 3.79
C SER A 569 10.90 -11.27 3.84
N ILE A 570 10.82 -12.36 3.07
CA ILE A 570 11.80 -13.44 3.05
C ILE A 570 13.11 -12.99 2.38
N SER A 571 13.05 -12.27 1.26
CA SER A 571 14.26 -11.81 0.55
C SER A 571 15.18 -10.88 1.36
N ARG A 572 14.67 -10.35 2.47
CA ARG A 572 15.43 -9.54 3.43
C ARG A 572 15.94 -10.33 4.64
N ALA A 573 15.41 -11.53 4.85
CA ALA A 573 15.80 -12.43 5.93
C ALA A 573 16.94 -13.36 5.50
N VAL A 574 16.92 -13.83 4.25
CA VAL A 574 17.88 -14.80 3.72
C VAL A 574 18.87 -14.18 2.72
N SER A 575 20.03 -14.80 2.53
CA SER A 575 21.02 -14.38 1.52
C SER A 575 20.93 -15.14 0.20
N ILE A 576 20.27 -16.29 0.21
CA ILE A 576 19.97 -17.08 -0.99
C ILE A 576 18.82 -16.49 -1.82
N PRO A 577 18.77 -16.79 -3.15
CA PRO A 577 17.69 -16.34 -4.01
C PRO A 577 16.29 -16.73 -3.52
N VAL A 578 15.35 -15.78 -3.59
CA VAL A 578 13.93 -16.02 -3.33
C VAL A 578 13.17 -16.03 -4.65
N MET A 579 12.43 -17.10 -4.95
CA MET A 579 11.54 -17.16 -6.10
C MET A 579 10.11 -16.91 -5.65
N CYS A 580 9.44 -15.95 -6.29
CA CYS A 580 8.04 -15.67 -5.99
C CYS A 580 7.14 -16.59 -6.83
N ALA A 581 6.27 -17.38 -6.21
CA ALA A 581 5.34 -18.24 -6.95
C ALA A 581 3.90 -18.10 -6.48
N SER A 582 2.96 -18.64 -7.26
CA SER A 582 1.50 -18.55 -7.09
C SER A 582 0.88 -17.21 -7.53
N GLY A 583 -0.21 -17.29 -8.30
CA GLY A 583 -1.00 -16.11 -8.64
C GLY A 583 -0.40 -15.09 -9.60
N LEU A 584 0.81 -15.34 -10.12
CA LEU A 584 1.52 -14.41 -10.99
C LEU A 584 1.04 -14.44 -12.45
N SER A 585 1.22 -13.31 -13.12
CA SER A 585 0.90 -13.04 -14.53
C SER A 585 1.96 -12.10 -15.11
N SER A 586 1.89 -11.80 -16.41
CA SER A 586 2.79 -10.80 -17.02
C SER A 586 2.68 -9.42 -16.37
N VAL A 587 1.53 -9.09 -15.78
CA VAL A 587 1.30 -7.82 -15.08
C VAL A 587 1.99 -7.78 -13.71
N THR A 588 2.00 -8.91 -13.00
CA THR A 588 2.47 -8.98 -11.60
C THR A 588 3.88 -9.56 -11.45
N ALA A 589 4.43 -10.21 -12.49
CA ALA A 589 5.79 -10.74 -12.48
C ALA A 589 6.88 -9.67 -12.23
N PRO A 590 6.83 -8.46 -12.85
CA PRO A 590 7.79 -7.40 -12.52
C PRO A 590 7.68 -6.90 -11.08
N MET A 591 6.47 -6.95 -10.48
CA MET A 591 6.25 -6.59 -9.09
C MET A 591 6.96 -7.57 -8.14
N ALA A 592 7.02 -8.85 -8.49
CA ALA A 592 7.74 -9.85 -7.71
C ALA A 592 9.24 -9.55 -7.67
N VAL A 593 9.85 -9.21 -8.81
CA VAL A 593 11.26 -8.79 -8.86
C VAL A 593 11.49 -7.51 -8.04
N THR A 594 10.57 -6.55 -8.14
CA THR A 594 10.62 -5.31 -7.33
C THR A 594 10.48 -5.60 -5.83
N ALA A 595 9.72 -6.64 -5.47
CA ALA A 595 9.60 -7.12 -4.10
C ALA A 595 10.85 -7.87 -3.61
N GLY A 596 11.90 -8.03 -4.43
CA GLY A 596 13.15 -8.69 -4.05
C GLY A 596 13.25 -10.15 -4.47
N ALA A 597 12.32 -10.64 -5.30
CA ALA A 597 12.43 -11.97 -5.87
C ALA A 597 13.51 -12.03 -6.97
N ALA A 598 14.30 -13.09 -6.96
CA ALA A 598 15.27 -13.46 -7.98
C ALA A 598 14.64 -14.07 -9.26
N GLY A 599 13.32 -14.29 -9.22
CA GLY A 599 12.55 -14.80 -10.33
C GLY A 599 11.15 -15.19 -9.91
N VAL A 600 10.41 -15.78 -10.86
CA VAL A 600 9.02 -16.16 -10.66
C VAL A 600 8.72 -17.60 -11.07
N GLY A 601 7.83 -18.25 -10.32
CA GLY A 601 7.24 -19.55 -10.62
C GLY A 601 5.79 -19.40 -11.09
N VAL A 602 5.47 -19.90 -12.29
CA VAL A 602 4.13 -19.76 -12.89
C VAL A 602 3.60 -21.11 -13.37
N GLY A 603 2.49 -21.56 -12.79
CA GLY A 603 1.76 -22.74 -13.25
C GLY A 603 0.32 -22.43 -13.66
N SER A 604 -0.49 -21.90 -12.73
CA SER A 604 -1.94 -21.72 -12.93
C SER A 604 -2.36 -20.84 -14.12
N ALA A 605 -1.52 -19.92 -14.58
CA ALA A 605 -1.79 -19.11 -15.78
C ALA A 605 -1.62 -19.92 -17.07
N ILE A 606 -0.74 -20.94 -17.05
CA ILE A 606 -0.42 -21.78 -18.20
C ILE A 606 -1.33 -23.01 -18.24
N ASN A 607 -1.48 -23.72 -17.12
CA ASN A 607 -2.20 -25.00 -17.04
C ASN A 607 -3.72 -24.89 -17.27
N LYS A 608 -4.29 -23.67 -17.25
CA LYS A 608 -5.71 -23.42 -17.55
C LYS A 608 -5.99 -23.25 -19.04
N LEU A 609 -4.95 -23.14 -19.86
CA LEU A 609 -5.07 -23.00 -21.31
C LEU A 609 -5.15 -24.39 -21.93
N ASN A 610 -6.00 -24.55 -22.93
CA ASN A 610 -6.22 -25.85 -23.59
C ASN A 610 -5.42 -26.00 -24.91
N ASP A 611 -4.56 -25.02 -25.22
CA ASP A 611 -3.85 -24.93 -26.49
C ASP A 611 -2.38 -24.54 -26.26
N VAL A 612 -1.47 -25.25 -26.92
CA VAL A 612 -0.02 -25.06 -26.76
C VAL A 612 0.43 -23.69 -27.28
N VAL A 613 -0.21 -23.15 -28.33
CA VAL A 613 0.13 -21.83 -28.87
C VAL A 613 -0.24 -20.75 -27.86
N ALA A 614 -1.42 -20.86 -27.24
CA ALA A 614 -1.82 -19.98 -26.15
C ALA A 614 -0.86 -20.06 -24.95
N MET A 615 -0.44 -21.28 -24.57
CA MET A 615 0.56 -21.46 -23.52
C MET A 615 1.90 -20.78 -23.86
N ILE A 616 2.40 -20.96 -25.09
CA ILE A 616 3.64 -20.31 -25.56
C ILE A 616 3.52 -18.79 -25.47
N ALA A 617 2.39 -18.24 -25.93
CA ALA A 617 2.15 -16.79 -25.92
C ALA A 617 2.14 -16.24 -24.48
N GLU A 618 1.50 -16.94 -23.55
CA GLU A 618 1.44 -16.52 -22.14
C GLU A 618 2.82 -16.62 -21.47
N VAL A 619 3.56 -17.71 -21.66
CA VAL A 619 4.94 -17.82 -21.15
C VAL A 619 5.81 -16.70 -21.72
N ARG A 620 5.69 -16.40 -23.02
CA ARG A 620 6.45 -15.33 -23.67
C ARG A 620 6.09 -13.95 -23.12
N SER A 621 4.81 -13.68 -22.90
CA SER A 621 4.34 -12.43 -22.29
C SER A 621 4.99 -12.21 -20.91
N ILE A 622 5.11 -13.26 -20.10
CA ILE A 622 5.75 -13.19 -18.78
C ILE A 622 7.27 -13.03 -18.91
N ALA A 623 7.90 -13.78 -19.82
CA ALA A 623 9.32 -13.69 -20.13
C ALA A 623 9.73 -12.26 -20.54
N GLU A 624 8.99 -11.66 -21.48
CA GLU A 624 9.18 -10.29 -21.93
C GLU A 624 8.99 -9.27 -20.80
N ALA A 625 7.98 -9.47 -19.94
CA ALA A 625 7.76 -8.61 -18.77
C ALA A 625 8.93 -8.64 -17.77
N LEU A 626 9.61 -9.79 -17.64
CA LEU A 626 10.81 -9.94 -16.81
C LEU A 626 12.10 -9.48 -17.51
N GLY A 627 12.04 -9.10 -18.78
CA GLY A 627 13.21 -8.72 -19.56
C GLY A 627 14.13 -9.90 -19.91
N THR A 628 13.63 -11.14 -19.92
CA THR A 628 14.41 -12.28 -20.42
C THR A 628 14.54 -12.16 -21.94
N LYS A 629 15.71 -11.79 -22.45
CA LYS A 629 15.93 -11.70 -23.91
C LYS A 629 15.71 -13.07 -24.55
N ALA A 630 14.66 -13.22 -25.36
CA ALA A 630 14.58 -14.31 -26.31
C ALA A 630 15.68 -14.13 -27.37
N SER A 631 16.71 -14.98 -27.30
CA SER A 631 17.69 -15.10 -28.37
C SER A 631 17.04 -15.82 -29.56
N ARG A 632 16.76 -15.06 -30.64
CA ARG A 632 16.71 -15.41 -32.09
C ARG A 632 15.43 -15.06 -32.86
N ASN A 633 15.68 -14.73 -34.13
CA ASN A 633 14.85 -14.07 -35.14
C ASN A 633 13.46 -14.68 -35.39
N VAL A 634 12.43 -13.86 -35.16
CA VAL A 634 10.99 -14.15 -35.35
C VAL A 634 10.58 -14.34 -36.82
N SER A 635 11.42 -13.97 -37.80
CA SER A 635 11.02 -13.98 -39.20
C SER A 635 11.11 -15.34 -39.92
N GLU A 636 11.82 -16.33 -39.36
CA GLU A 636 12.00 -17.64 -40.03
C GLU A 636 11.04 -18.72 -39.52
N ASP A 637 10.67 -18.75 -38.24
CA ASP A 637 9.81 -19.82 -37.71
C ASP A 637 8.33 -19.67 -38.08
N LEU A 638 7.83 -18.44 -38.27
CA LEU A 638 6.46 -18.23 -38.75
C LEU A 638 6.26 -18.66 -40.21
N ARG A 639 7.34 -18.89 -40.97
CA ARG A 639 7.27 -19.46 -42.34
C ARG A 639 7.27 -20.99 -42.37
N ARG A 640 7.66 -21.66 -41.27
CA ARG A 640 7.69 -23.13 -41.20
C ARG A 640 6.43 -23.76 -40.63
N VAL A 641 5.55 -22.98 -40.00
CA VAL A 641 4.24 -23.45 -39.49
C VAL A 641 3.14 -23.30 -40.56
N HIS A 642 3.47 -22.85 -41.77
CA HIS A 642 2.53 -22.70 -42.90
C HIS A 642 2.92 -23.49 -44.16
N ASN A 643 3.85 -24.45 -44.05
CA ASN A 643 4.18 -25.39 -45.13
C ASN A 643 4.12 -26.83 -44.64
#